data_AF-A0ABC8K018-F1
#
_entry.id   AF-A0ABC8K018-F1
#
_cell.length_a   1.000
_cell.length_b   1.000
_cell.length_c   1.000
_cell.angle_alpha   90.00
_cell.angle_beta   90.00
_cell.angle_gamma   90.00
#
_symmetry.space_group_name_H-M   'P 1'
#
loop_
_entity.id
_entity.type
_entity.pdbx_description
1 polymer ?
#
loop_
_entity_poly.entity_id
_entity_poly.type
_entity_poly.pdbx_seq_one_letter_code
_entity_poly.pdbx_strand_id
1 'polypeptide(L)'
;MEFEFRRRDYEADHESHLLPRSRTLKHPLSSPIASRQHQVKTVRGSEIDFFDPLMGLDVNVSVEEEDTSLSIETVTQELTKEWKSLKRILMQRFPVSKVISFSPVSNVVTKGSKVETPSAQPHLEETGGERTCLDETAKVMDQQEYLAKVRELIDGITKAWQAEDRVTSLKLSIKVTKLLMDTTVLQFYPTVFVVVTDMLDMIGDMVWERIKEKAEHDVDGTVICTLPNDFQASDICLEARETCYNWFCKVGSVRELLPRIYLELAILPCWRFLINQPREVLDRLVMMVRGLADPLASLYCRLYMVHRMQKLGFCNSGYLIKCIKDIEDVLTPILADKEGCSYITDDKKLLFNLMEPAIEYVMKCLLLTGRQENNVLGMLEELGFGRNNSQSSENSSHVSILLHHLLKELPSELVSSQAMEILRMIKCSKDCSFSQVLNYRLLGSKLCEGRSQAGFLSSFVNEVMQAASQYQALYDYLRIMDAYVDLLLQNKMETHLNALLDDIVTLARDKFLSEEEQASLQSIILKLLSHFEDLQKVLSLNHFIEILDLMSGTSKKIVNMHLLSMGTRNGFCICESTTVQLLFEVSQGLYDATDFVNIKDDDNRQTSHLISRFVEMVDYGTERERHLLFLAECRDAFNGIHELKETLVRSSNTLAVKALKAGNKHINFVKSCLAFSEVTIPSVTIPTKQLNLYLETAEVALLGGLISHSDGLVMSAVECLENVTPTDGLKSVDADNMASAVCRLCSFLVMVPGNPEKGMLEILKSIFSATCSSSWAMPRLKMKILCAIISLLSTLSQDNLPYRSANPEIIGNDLLFFGDSSYKNELVSWTQLVVGELVEAIEQETSQIARGNIALEACNCISSALVMNEKVSQLCLRLLETAEGCLGAKDKYLEATKQSLQL
;
A
#
# COMPACT_ATOMS: atom_id res chain seq x y z
N MET A 1 -46.50 24.26 -54.90
CA MET A 1 -45.42 23.25 -55.03
C MET A 1 -45.18 22.64 -53.66
N GLU A 2 -45.14 21.32 -53.58
CA GLU A 2 -44.85 20.53 -52.37
C GLU A 2 -43.33 20.39 -52.18
N PHE A 3 -42.87 19.84 -51.05
CA PHE A 3 -41.46 19.49 -50.89
C PHE A 3 -41.07 18.39 -51.86
N GLU A 4 -39.86 18.48 -52.43
CA GLU A 4 -39.30 17.51 -53.36
C GLU A 4 -37.89 17.15 -52.89
N PHE A 5 -37.59 15.86 -52.81
CA PHE A 5 -36.27 15.39 -52.39
C PHE A 5 -35.23 15.59 -53.48
N ARG A 6 -34.01 15.97 -53.08
CA ARG A 6 -32.88 16.09 -53.98
C ARG A 6 -32.42 14.71 -54.42
N ARG A 7 -32.30 14.46 -55.72
CA ARG A 7 -31.68 13.22 -56.23
C ARG A 7 -30.18 13.24 -55.96
N ARG A 8 -29.65 12.12 -55.48
CA ARG A 8 -28.22 11.89 -55.26
C ARG A 8 -27.77 10.72 -56.11
N ASP A 9 -26.63 10.91 -56.77
CA ASP A 9 -25.95 9.84 -57.50
C ASP A 9 -24.78 9.37 -56.64
N TYR A 10 -25.04 8.37 -55.79
CA TYR A 10 -24.03 7.85 -54.89
C TYR A 10 -22.89 7.12 -55.61
N GLU A 11 -23.11 6.63 -56.84
CA GLU A 11 -22.03 6.04 -57.65
C GLU A 11 -21.08 7.13 -58.13
N ALA A 12 -21.62 8.22 -58.69
CA ALA A 12 -20.81 9.38 -59.10
C ALA A 12 -20.10 10.05 -57.91
N ASP A 13 -20.77 10.17 -56.76
CA ASP A 13 -20.15 10.70 -55.53
C ASP A 13 -19.03 9.78 -55.03
N HIS A 14 -19.25 8.46 -55.01
CA HIS A 14 -18.21 7.50 -54.62
C HIS A 14 -16.99 7.57 -55.56
N GLU A 15 -17.23 7.65 -56.87
CA GLU A 15 -16.16 7.81 -57.87
C GLU A 15 -15.40 9.13 -57.72
N SER A 16 -16.10 10.23 -57.40
CA SER A 16 -15.47 11.54 -57.18
C SER A 16 -14.61 11.62 -55.91
N HIS A 17 -14.89 10.76 -54.91
CA HIS A 17 -14.18 10.68 -53.63
C HIS A 17 -13.20 9.51 -53.54
N LEU A 18 -13.07 8.67 -54.59
CA LEU A 18 -12.03 7.66 -54.70
C LEU A 18 -10.66 8.34 -54.86
N LEU A 19 -10.00 8.64 -53.75
CA LEU A 19 -8.57 8.88 -53.74
C LEU A 19 -7.87 7.65 -54.32
N PRO A 20 -6.97 7.78 -55.32
CA PRO A 20 -6.26 6.64 -55.88
C PRO A 20 -5.37 6.02 -54.79
N ARG A 21 -5.84 4.94 -54.16
CA ARG A 21 -5.06 4.19 -53.17
C ARG A 21 -4.08 3.28 -53.90
N SER A 22 -2.86 3.76 -54.11
CA SER A 22 -1.74 2.89 -54.46
C SER A 22 -1.39 2.00 -53.26
N ARG A 23 -1.26 0.69 -53.47
CA ARG A 23 -0.69 -0.23 -52.45
C ARG A 23 0.70 0.26 -52.05
N THR A 24 0.87 0.68 -50.80
CA THR A 24 2.18 0.83 -50.18
C THR A 24 2.79 -0.56 -50.00
N LEU A 25 3.89 -0.84 -50.71
CA LEU A 25 4.61 -2.13 -50.67
C LEU A 25 5.27 -2.43 -49.30
N LYS A 26 5.29 -1.46 -48.38
CA LYS A 26 5.82 -1.60 -47.02
C LYS A 26 4.91 -0.88 -46.05
N HIS A 27 4.04 -1.63 -45.39
CA HIS A 27 3.28 -1.13 -44.25
C HIS A 27 4.08 -1.45 -42.97
N PRO A 28 4.33 -0.49 -42.05
CA PRO A 28 5.12 -0.74 -40.85
C PRO A 28 4.49 -1.77 -39.87
N LEU A 29 3.27 -2.24 -40.15
CA LEU A 29 2.58 -3.31 -39.41
C LEU A 29 2.37 -4.61 -40.22
N SER A 30 2.95 -4.74 -41.43
CA SER A 30 2.92 -6.02 -42.15
C SER A 30 4.07 -6.91 -41.65
N SER A 31 3.80 -7.78 -40.68
CA SER A 31 4.71 -8.86 -40.31
C SER A 31 4.63 -9.98 -41.36
N PRO A 32 5.76 -10.57 -41.80
CA PRO A 32 5.72 -11.75 -42.64
C PRO A 32 5.48 -12.98 -41.78
N ILE A 33 4.42 -13.71 -42.11
CA ILE A 33 4.16 -15.07 -41.65
C ILE A 33 5.31 -15.95 -42.16
N ALA A 34 6.15 -16.48 -41.26
CA ALA A 34 7.10 -17.54 -41.58
C ALA A 34 7.13 -18.61 -40.47
N SER A 35 6.67 -19.79 -40.88
CA SER A 35 6.86 -21.16 -40.37
C SER A 35 7.88 -21.42 -39.24
N ARG A 36 7.42 -22.19 -38.24
CA ARG A 36 8.23 -22.93 -37.26
C ARG A 36 9.14 -23.98 -37.93
N GLN A 37 10.43 -24.05 -37.56
CA GLN A 37 11.11 -25.22 -36.94
C GLN A 37 12.63 -25.02 -36.71
N HIS A 38 13.05 -25.39 -35.50
CA HIS A 38 14.36 -25.60 -34.83
C HIS A 38 15.73 -25.39 -35.52
N GLN A 39 16.66 -24.68 -34.86
CA GLN A 39 17.75 -25.24 -33.99
C GLN A 39 18.73 -24.15 -33.45
N VAL A 40 18.80 -24.03 -32.12
CA VAL A 40 19.99 -23.92 -31.22
C VAL A 40 21.33 -23.40 -31.78
N LYS A 41 21.90 -22.28 -31.24
CA LYS A 41 23.06 -22.22 -30.28
C LYS A 41 23.71 -20.80 -30.21
N THR A 42 23.75 -20.25 -29.00
CA THR A 42 24.85 -19.53 -28.31
C THR A 42 25.50 -18.22 -28.85
N VAL A 43 25.45 -17.21 -27.95
CA VAL A 43 26.56 -16.40 -27.38
C VAL A 43 26.78 -14.95 -27.87
N ARG A 44 26.68 -14.06 -26.86
CA ARG A 44 27.29 -12.72 -26.63
C ARG A 44 26.99 -11.56 -27.57
N GLY A 45 26.34 -10.56 -26.98
CA GLY A 45 27.00 -9.30 -26.63
C GLY A 45 27.02 -8.21 -27.70
N SER A 46 26.13 -7.23 -27.53
CA SER A 46 26.44 -5.81 -27.78
C SER A 46 25.28 -4.96 -27.27
N GLU A 47 25.52 -4.31 -26.13
CA GLU A 47 24.83 -3.08 -25.74
C GLU A 47 24.90 -2.09 -26.92
N ILE A 48 23.74 -1.59 -27.35
CA ILE A 48 23.65 -0.36 -28.13
C ILE A 48 22.61 0.48 -27.39
N ASP A 49 23.09 1.11 -26.33
CA ASP A 49 22.33 2.16 -25.64
C ASP A 49 22.26 3.40 -26.53
N PHE A 50 21.02 3.82 -26.70
CA PHE A 50 20.56 4.99 -27.42
C PHE A 50 20.97 6.25 -26.64
N PHE A 51 21.67 7.17 -27.31
CA PHE A 51 22.20 8.41 -26.70
C PHE A 51 21.14 9.53 -26.79
N ASP A 52 20.68 10.02 -25.63
CA ASP A 52 19.76 11.16 -25.51
C ASP A 52 20.55 12.48 -25.36
N PRO A 53 20.41 13.46 -26.28
CA PRO A 53 21.24 14.67 -26.33
C PRO A 53 20.78 15.82 -25.42
N LEU A 54 19.98 15.59 -24.37
CA LEU A 54 19.37 16.65 -23.54
C LEU A 54 19.73 16.66 -22.04
N MET A 55 20.77 15.96 -21.60
CA MET A 55 21.27 16.02 -20.20
C MET A 55 22.65 16.70 -20.14
N GLY A 56 22.70 17.86 -19.47
CA GLY A 56 23.85 18.76 -19.42
C GLY A 56 24.80 18.52 -18.24
N LEU A 57 26.10 18.65 -18.55
CA LEU A 57 27.23 19.16 -17.75
C LEU A 57 27.46 18.57 -16.35
N ASP A 58 28.36 17.58 -16.31
CA ASP A 58 29.14 17.21 -15.12
C ASP A 58 30.05 18.38 -14.69
N VAL A 59 29.85 18.81 -13.44
CA VAL A 59 30.78 19.66 -12.70
C VAL A 59 31.82 18.75 -12.05
N ASN A 60 33.06 18.84 -12.53
CA ASN A 60 34.25 18.33 -11.83
C ASN A 60 34.34 18.98 -10.44
N VAL A 61 34.16 18.19 -9.39
CA VAL A 61 34.66 18.52 -8.05
C VAL A 61 35.78 17.54 -7.72
N SER A 62 36.95 18.12 -7.53
CA SER A 62 38.20 17.54 -7.08
C SER A 62 38.04 16.80 -5.76
N VAL A 63 38.62 15.60 -5.68
CA VAL A 63 38.84 14.84 -4.46
C VAL A 63 39.84 15.60 -3.60
N GLU A 64 39.36 16.19 -2.50
CA GLU A 64 40.20 16.59 -1.36
C GLU A 64 40.21 15.43 -0.36
N GLU A 65 41.41 15.08 0.11
CA GLU A 65 41.62 14.12 1.21
C GLU A 65 41.03 14.72 2.49
N GLU A 66 39.85 14.25 2.92
CA GLU A 66 39.24 14.66 4.17
C GLU A 66 39.87 13.96 5.38
N ASP A 67 40.35 14.79 6.29
CA ASP A 67 40.87 14.46 7.60
C ASP A 67 39.92 13.60 8.45
N THR A 68 40.50 12.63 9.16
CA THR A 68 39.90 11.65 10.08
C THR A 68 38.98 12.23 11.19
N SER A 69 38.87 13.55 11.35
CA SER A 69 38.09 14.22 12.41
C SER A 69 36.59 14.35 12.11
N LEU A 70 36.16 14.29 10.85
CA LEU A 70 34.74 14.40 10.46
C LEU A 70 33.89 13.17 10.83
N SER A 71 34.51 12.01 11.09
CA SER A 71 33.80 10.76 11.39
C SER A 71 33.31 10.64 12.84
N ILE A 72 33.93 11.34 13.80
CA ILE A 72 33.58 11.25 15.23
C ILE A 72 32.38 12.15 15.57
N GLU A 73 32.32 13.36 15.00
CA GLU A 73 31.22 14.29 15.25
C GLU A 73 29.88 13.79 14.69
N THR A 74 29.90 13.21 13.48
CA THR A 74 28.70 12.66 12.82
C THR A 74 28.10 11.49 13.61
N VAL A 75 28.93 10.59 14.13
CA VAL A 75 28.47 9.46 14.97
C VAL A 75 28.02 9.92 16.36
N THR A 76 28.67 10.93 16.95
CA THR A 76 28.25 11.50 18.24
C THR A 76 26.86 12.16 18.13
N GLN A 77 26.57 12.79 16.98
CA GLN A 77 25.23 13.33 16.67
C GLN A 77 24.19 12.22 16.47
N GLU A 78 24.54 11.14 15.77
CA GLU A 78 23.67 9.96 15.59
C GLU A 78 23.32 9.33 16.95
N LEU A 79 24.30 9.09 17.81
CA LEU A 79 24.11 8.53 19.16
C LEU A 79 23.28 9.43 20.08
N THR A 80 23.42 10.75 19.94
CA THR A 80 22.60 11.72 20.70
C THR A 80 21.14 11.67 20.26
N LYS A 81 20.88 11.47 18.96
CA LYS A 81 19.53 11.28 18.41
C LYS A 81 18.92 9.95 18.89
N GLU A 82 19.71 8.88 18.89
CA GLU A 82 19.33 7.56 19.39
C GLU A 82 18.96 7.60 20.88
N TRP A 83 19.75 8.26 21.72
CA TRP A 83 19.45 8.42 23.14
C TRP A 83 18.11 9.15 23.39
N LYS A 84 17.84 10.22 22.65
CA LYS A 84 16.55 10.94 22.71
C LYS A 84 15.39 10.05 22.25
N SER A 85 15.62 9.23 21.22
CA SER A 85 14.64 8.26 20.73
C SER A 85 14.33 7.20 21.80
N LEU A 86 15.36 6.63 22.42
CA LEU A 86 15.22 5.65 23.50
C LEU A 86 14.42 6.20 24.68
N LYS A 87 14.75 7.41 25.18
CA LYS A 87 13.99 8.07 26.25
C LYS A 87 12.51 8.20 25.89
N ARG A 88 12.19 8.55 24.64
CA ARG A 88 10.79 8.63 24.16
C ARG A 88 10.11 7.25 24.14
N ILE A 89 10.80 6.22 23.66
CA ILE A 89 10.30 4.84 23.63
C ILE A 89 10.01 4.36 25.05
N LEU A 90 10.91 4.57 26.01
CA LEU A 90 10.71 4.18 27.40
C LEU A 90 9.46 4.85 28.00
N MET A 91 9.26 6.15 27.75
CA MET A 91 8.10 6.88 28.25
C MET A 91 6.77 6.49 27.57
N GLN A 92 6.80 6.07 26.30
CA GLN A 92 5.61 5.64 25.55
C GLN A 92 5.24 4.18 25.81
N ARG A 93 6.23 3.28 25.88
CA ARG A 93 6.06 1.83 26.10
C ARG A 93 5.69 1.52 27.55
N PHE A 94 6.09 2.38 28.50
CA PHE A 94 5.81 2.22 29.93
C PHE A 94 5.12 3.46 30.53
N PRO A 95 3.88 3.76 30.11
CA PRO A 95 3.17 4.94 30.58
C PRO A 95 2.70 4.80 32.03
N VAL A 96 2.72 5.94 32.72
CA VAL A 96 2.28 6.11 34.12
C VAL A 96 0.76 5.89 34.20
N SER A 97 0.30 4.73 34.68
CA SER A 97 -1.12 4.37 34.59
C SER A 97 -1.72 3.60 35.78
N LYS A 98 -1.01 3.33 36.89
CA LYS A 98 -1.60 2.61 38.04
C LYS A 98 -1.12 3.07 39.42
N VAL A 99 -2.02 3.01 40.40
CA VAL A 99 -1.79 3.28 41.83
C VAL A 99 -0.94 2.17 42.46
N ILE A 100 0.03 2.50 43.33
CA ILE A 100 0.95 1.54 43.97
C ILE A 100 1.10 1.79 45.48
N SER A 101 1.34 0.71 46.23
CA SER A 101 1.78 0.70 47.63
C SER A 101 3.32 0.77 47.73
N PHE A 102 3.83 1.79 48.43
CA PHE A 102 5.25 2.17 48.48
C PHE A 102 6.11 1.36 49.48
N SER A 103 7.40 1.20 49.16
CA SER A 103 8.46 0.67 50.05
C SER A 103 9.03 1.77 50.99
N PRO A 104 9.78 1.46 52.07
CA PRO A 104 10.35 2.46 52.98
C PRO A 104 11.40 3.39 52.33
N VAL A 105 11.95 3.07 51.15
CA VAL A 105 12.85 3.98 50.39
C VAL A 105 12.05 5.15 49.79
N SER A 106 10.77 4.96 49.51
CA SER A 106 9.82 5.99 49.05
C SER A 106 9.50 7.05 50.11
N ASN A 107 9.69 6.75 51.40
CA ASN A 107 9.52 7.71 52.50
C ASN A 107 10.56 8.84 52.48
N VAL A 108 11.60 8.71 51.65
CA VAL A 108 12.57 9.77 51.38
C VAL A 108 11.89 10.97 50.70
N VAL A 109 10.88 10.75 49.87
CA VAL A 109 10.14 11.82 49.15
C VAL A 109 9.09 12.49 50.05
N THR A 110 8.54 11.80 51.06
CA THR A 110 7.46 12.31 51.91
C THR A 110 7.91 13.21 53.07
N LYS A 111 9.19 13.13 53.49
CA LYS A 111 9.79 14.09 54.44
C LYS A 111 10.39 15.29 53.69
N GLY A 112 9.59 16.34 53.53
CA GLY A 112 10.01 17.66 53.09
C GLY A 112 10.91 18.37 54.13
N SER A 113 11.78 19.26 53.65
CA SER A 113 12.82 20.00 54.40
C SER A 113 12.49 20.33 55.86
N LYS A 114 13.15 19.67 56.81
CA LYS A 114 13.56 20.28 58.08
C LYS A 114 15.05 20.04 58.28
N VAL A 115 15.77 21.15 58.41
CA VAL A 115 17.19 21.21 58.76
C VAL A 115 17.31 20.78 60.22
N GLU A 116 17.97 19.67 60.50
CA GLU A 116 18.29 19.23 61.86
C GLU A 116 19.68 19.76 62.28
N THR A 117 19.69 20.65 63.27
CA THR A 117 20.88 21.00 64.08
C THR A 117 21.12 19.93 65.16
N PRO A 118 22.38 19.65 65.55
CA PRO A 118 22.71 18.53 66.44
C PRO A 118 22.67 18.95 67.91
N SER A 119 22.12 18.11 68.80
CA SER A 119 22.47 18.15 70.22
C SER A 119 22.39 16.78 70.91
N ALA A 120 23.57 16.30 71.30
CA ALA A 120 23.95 15.52 72.49
C ALA A 120 23.04 14.39 73.02
N GLN A 121 23.62 13.17 73.08
CA GLN A 121 23.24 12.10 74.01
C GLN A 121 23.57 12.50 75.48
N PRO A 122 22.96 11.83 76.47
CA PRO A 122 23.65 10.66 77.06
C PRO A 122 22.74 9.44 77.37
N HIS A 123 23.43 8.30 77.50
CA HIS A 123 23.04 6.96 77.96
C HIS A 123 22.19 6.86 79.26
N LEU A 124 21.28 5.88 79.36
CA LEU A 124 21.38 4.63 80.19
C LEU A 124 20.03 3.85 80.33
N GLU A 125 20.11 2.54 80.05
CA GLU A 125 19.49 1.33 80.65
C GLU A 125 17.97 1.13 80.94
N GLU A 126 17.52 -0.02 80.41
CA GLU A 126 16.58 -1.03 80.94
C GLU A 126 15.14 -0.65 81.33
N THR A 127 14.14 -1.26 80.66
CA THR A 127 13.33 -2.39 81.19
C THR A 127 12.16 -2.69 80.23
N GLY A 128 11.91 -3.98 79.95
CA GLY A 128 10.56 -4.55 79.87
C GLY A 128 9.68 -4.23 78.66
N GLY A 129 9.38 -5.26 77.86
CA GLY A 129 8.62 -5.13 76.62
C GLY A 129 7.16 -4.68 76.77
N GLU A 130 6.66 -4.06 75.70
CA GLU A 130 5.38 -4.42 75.11
C GLU A 130 5.37 -3.99 73.64
N ARG A 131 5.10 -4.95 72.76
CA ARG A 131 4.86 -4.73 71.34
C ARG A 131 3.68 -3.77 71.19
N THR A 132 3.94 -2.52 70.81
CA THR A 132 2.98 -1.74 70.04
C THR A 132 3.51 -1.63 68.62
N CYS A 133 3.00 -2.52 67.78
CA CYS A 133 2.99 -2.39 66.33
C CYS A 133 2.32 -1.04 66.01
N LEU A 134 3.11 0.02 65.82
CA LEU A 134 2.62 1.23 65.18
C LEU A 134 2.65 0.96 63.68
N ASP A 135 1.48 0.58 63.16
CA ASP A 135 1.11 0.69 61.76
C ASP A 135 1.36 2.14 61.30
N GLU A 136 2.54 2.42 60.76
CA GLU A 136 2.70 3.52 59.80
C GLU A 136 1.98 3.08 58.51
N THR A 137 0.67 3.35 58.49
CA THR A 137 -0.19 3.21 57.31
C THR A 137 0.54 3.70 56.05
N ALA A 138 0.85 2.78 55.15
CA ALA A 138 1.47 3.06 53.86
C ALA A 138 0.60 4.07 53.10
N LYS A 139 1.09 5.31 52.97
CA LYS A 139 0.42 6.33 52.15
C LYS A 139 0.42 5.87 50.70
N VAL A 140 -0.75 5.45 50.24
CA VAL A 140 -1.02 5.19 48.82
C VAL A 140 -0.99 6.54 48.10
N MET A 141 0.00 6.74 47.23
CA MET A 141 0.19 7.97 46.46
C MET A 141 0.19 7.61 44.96
N ASP A 142 -0.40 8.47 44.15
CA ASP A 142 -0.49 8.23 42.70
C ASP A 142 0.88 8.42 42.02
N GLN A 143 1.14 7.71 40.91
CA GLN A 143 2.42 7.80 40.21
C GLN A 143 2.68 9.19 39.63
N GLN A 144 1.64 9.93 39.21
CA GLN A 144 1.81 11.30 38.72
C GLN A 144 2.16 12.26 39.86
N GLU A 145 1.55 12.06 41.04
CA GLU A 145 1.87 12.82 42.24
C GLU A 145 3.31 12.53 42.73
N TYR A 146 3.75 11.27 42.62
CA TYR A 146 5.14 10.90 42.89
C TYR A 146 6.10 11.63 41.94
N LEU A 147 5.85 11.60 40.62
CA LEU A 147 6.68 12.31 39.64
C LEU A 147 6.67 13.81 39.85
N ALA A 148 5.54 14.40 40.24
CA ALA A 148 5.45 15.82 40.58
C ALA A 148 6.36 16.17 41.76
N LYS A 149 6.40 15.33 42.80
CA LYS A 149 7.32 15.52 43.95
C LYS A 149 8.79 15.32 43.57
N VAL A 150 9.09 14.38 42.67
CA VAL A 150 10.46 14.23 42.13
C VAL A 150 10.87 15.49 41.36
N ARG A 151 9.98 16.05 40.52
CA ARG A 151 10.22 17.32 39.82
C ARG A 151 10.39 18.51 40.77
N GLU A 152 9.61 18.56 41.85
CA GLU A 152 9.77 19.59 42.89
C GLU A 152 11.16 19.50 43.56
N LEU A 153 11.65 18.29 43.83
CA LEU A 153 13.02 18.09 44.34
C LEU A 153 14.06 18.56 43.32
N ILE A 154 13.84 18.32 42.03
CA ILE A 154 14.72 18.78 40.92
C ILE A 154 14.72 20.31 40.83
N ASP A 155 13.57 20.97 40.96
CA ASP A 155 13.48 22.43 41.04
C ASP A 155 14.21 22.95 42.27
N GLY A 156 14.13 22.23 43.39
CA GLY A 156 14.90 22.51 44.62
C GLY A 156 16.41 22.46 44.41
N ILE A 157 16.92 21.51 43.60
CA ILE A 157 18.34 21.42 43.22
C ILE A 157 18.77 22.69 42.48
N THR A 158 17.95 23.13 41.51
CA THR A 158 18.22 24.32 40.69
C THR A 158 18.21 25.59 41.53
N LYS A 159 17.22 25.73 42.44
CA LYS A 159 17.15 26.87 43.38
C LYS A 159 18.34 26.91 44.33
N ALA A 160 18.73 25.76 44.90
CA ALA A 160 19.90 25.68 45.77
C ALA A 160 21.19 26.03 45.01
N TRP A 161 21.30 25.62 43.74
CA TRP A 161 22.44 25.99 42.90
C TRP A 161 22.47 27.49 42.58
N GLN A 162 21.33 28.11 42.28
CA GLN A 162 21.25 29.55 42.06
C GLN A 162 21.58 30.36 43.33
N ALA A 163 21.24 29.84 44.51
CA ALA A 163 21.59 30.41 45.81
C ALA A 163 23.04 30.12 46.26
N GLU A 164 23.88 29.57 45.38
CA GLU A 164 25.25 29.13 45.63
C GLU A 164 25.44 28.03 46.70
N ASP A 165 24.35 27.43 47.18
CA ASP A 165 24.38 26.32 48.13
C ASP A 165 24.65 24.98 47.42
N ARG A 166 25.92 24.78 47.05
CA ARG A 166 26.39 23.59 46.35
C ARG A 166 26.25 22.31 47.18
N VAL A 167 26.31 22.42 48.52
CA VAL A 167 26.21 21.27 49.41
C VAL A 167 24.78 20.75 49.42
N THR A 168 23.80 21.64 49.57
CA THR A 168 22.38 21.25 49.52
C THR A 168 21.99 20.76 48.13
N SER A 169 22.48 21.40 47.07
CA SER A 169 22.28 20.94 45.69
C SER A 169 22.76 19.49 45.52
N LEU A 170 24.01 19.18 45.90
CA LEU A 170 24.54 17.80 45.83
C LEU A 170 23.76 16.81 46.72
N LYS A 171 23.37 17.20 47.93
CA LYS A 171 22.55 16.34 48.82
C LYS A 171 21.20 15.99 48.21
N LEU A 172 20.54 16.95 47.58
CA LEU A 172 19.28 16.73 46.86
C LEU A 172 19.49 15.86 45.61
N SER A 173 20.57 16.06 44.85
CA SER A 173 20.92 15.17 43.72
C SER A 173 21.14 13.73 44.17
N ILE A 174 21.85 13.50 45.28
CA ILE A 174 22.01 12.17 45.88
C ILE A 174 20.64 11.59 46.25
N LYS A 175 19.75 12.40 46.84
CA LYS A 175 18.40 12.00 47.25
C LYS A 175 17.55 11.54 46.07
N VAL A 176 17.58 12.28 44.95
CA VAL A 176 16.86 11.92 43.72
C VAL A 176 17.49 10.71 43.02
N THR A 177 18.82 10.59 43.03
CA THR A 177 19.51 9.44 42.41
C THR A 177 19.23 8.13 43.15
N LYS A 178 19.04 8.19 44.47
CA LYS A 178 18.66 7.03 45.30
C LYS A 178 17.32 6.39 44.89
N LEU A 179 16.47 7.09 44.14
CA LEU A 179 15.22 6.52 43.64
C LEU A 179 15.46 5.33 42.70
N LEU A 180 16.61 5.30 42.01
CA LEU A 180 17.00 4.19 41.14
C LEU A 180 17.43 2.91 41.89
N MET A 181 17.55 2.98 43.22
CA MET A 181 17.75 1.80 44.08
C MET A 181 16.44 1.02 44.29
N ASP A 182 15.28 1.64 44.09
CA ASP A 182 13.99 1.01 44.32
C ASP A 182 13.49 0.31 43.06
N THR A 183 13.67 -1.01 43.01
CA THR A 183 13.19 -1.89 41.92
C THR A 183 11.88 -2.60 42.26
N THR A 184 11.24 -2.25 43.38
CA THR A 184 10.00 -2.92 43.84
C THR A 184 8.81 -2.67 42.92
N VAL A 185 8.82 -1.55 42.18
CA VAL A 185 7.79 -1.19 41.20
C VAL A 185 8.38 -1.25 39.79
N LEU A 186 8.49 -2.46 39.25
CA LEU A 186 9.12 -2.76 37.96
C LEU A 186 8.64 -1.86 36.81
N GLN A 187 7.31 -1.70 36.63
CA GLN A 187 6.73 -0.95 35.49
C GLN A 187 7.07 0.54 35.51
N PHE A 188 7.36 1.10 36.68
CA PHE A 188 7.62 2.53 36.85
C PHE A 188 9.10 2.87 36.73
N TYR A 189 9.97 1.87 36.86
CA TYR A 189 11.42 2.05 36.84
C TYR A 189 11.95 2.79 35.60
N PRO A 190 11.54 2.48 34.36
CA PRO A 190 12.06 3.17 33.17
C PRO A 190 11.70 4.66 33.16
N THR A 191 10.50 5.01 33.65
CA THR A 191 10.06 6.41 33.75
C THR A 191 10.88 7.18 34.79
N VAL A 192 11.13 6.57 35.97
CA VAL A 192 12.01 7.16 36.99
C VAL A 192 13.42 7.32 36.44
N PHE A 193 13.93 6.32 35.72
CA PHE A 193 15.24 6.38 35.07
C PHE A 193 15.38 7.58 34.13
N VAL A 194 14.40 7.84 33.25
CA VAL A 194 14.45 8.99 32.33
C VAL A 194 14.53 10.30 33.13
N VAL A 195 13.66 10.49 34.12
CA VAL A 195 13.63 11.72 34.93
C VAL A 195 14.90 11.92 35.74
N VAL A 196 15.42 10.86 36.35
CA VAL A 196 16.66 10.92 37.14
C VAL A 196 17.87 11.17 36.25
N THR A 197 17.95 10.54 35.07
CA THR A 197 19.07 10.78 34.14
C THR A 197 19.05 12.18 33.54
N ASP A 198 17.88 12.77 33.29
CA ASP A 198 17.77 14.20 32.91
C ASP A 198 18.31 15.12 34.01
N MET A 199 18.00 14.83 35.29
CA MET A 199 18.56 15.56 36.43
C MET A 199 20.08 15.37 36.55
N LEU A 200 20.58 14.15 36.34
CA LEU A 200 22.01 13.85 36.37
C LEU A 200 22.75 14.60 35.26
N ASP A 201 22.20 14.61 34.04
CA ASP A 201 22.77 15.36 32.91
C ASP A 201 22.81 16.87 33.23
N MET A 202 21.72 17.42 33.76
CA MET A 202 21.65 18.82 34.22
C MET A 202 22.74 19.14 35.27
N ILE A 203 22.87 18.32 36.32
CA ILE A 203 23.88 18.54 37.37
C ILE A 203 25.30 18.40 36.81
N GLY A 204 25.52 17.44 35.91
CA GLY A 204 26.79 17.27 35.20
C GLY A 204 27.19 18.54 34.44
N ASP A 205 26.27 19.09 33.65
CA ASP A 205 26.48 20.31 32.87
C ASP A 205 26.70 21.52 33.78
N MET A 206 25.94 21.65 34.88
CA MET A 206 26.12 22.72 35.87
C MET A 206 27.50 22.68 36.54
N VAL A 207 27.99 21.49 36.91
CA VAL A 207 29.33 21.31 37.48
C VAL A 207 30.41 21.61 36.45
N TRP A 208 30.22 21.16 35.21
CA TRP A 208 31.12 21.45 34.10
C TRP A 208 31.26 22.95 33.86
N GLU A 209 30.15 23.68 33.69
CA GLU A 209 30.15 25.13 33.46
C GLU A 209 30.80 25.87 34.63
N ARG A 210 30.53 25.46 35.88
CA ARG A 210 31.20 26.07 37.04
C ARG A 210 32.72 25.90 37.03
N ILE A 211 33.21 24.72 36.65
CA ILE A 211 34.66 24.47 36.60
C ILE A 211 35.26 25.26 35.44
N LYS A 212 34.56 25.33 34.30
CA LYS A 212 34.95 26.14 33.14
C LYS A 212 35.01 27.63 33.49
N GLU A 213 33.99 28.17 34.13
CA GLU A 213 33.94 29.57 34.60
C GLU A 213 35.15 29.89 35.48
N LYS A 214 35.49 29.02 36.44
CA LYS A 214 36.68 29.15 37.30
C LYS A 214 38.01 29.00 36.57
N ALA A 215 38.02 28.34 35.42
CA ALA A 215 39.21 28.23 34.58
C ALA A 215 39.40 29.49 33.71
N GLU A 216 38.30 30.10 33.28
CA GLU A 216 38.28 31.24 32.36
C GLU A 216 38.28 32.60 33.07
N HIS A 217 37.83 32.68 34.33
CA HIS A 217 37.66 33.92 35.08
C HIS A 217 38.36 33.87 36.45
N ASP A 218 38.89 35.02 36.87
CA ASP A 218 39.48 35.25 38.18
C ASP A 218 38.40 35.55 39.24
N VAL A 219 38.78 35.58 40.52
CA VAL A 219 37.89 35.77 41.68
C VAL A 219 37.06 37.07 41.57
N ASP A 220 37.59 38.11 40.92
CA ASP A 220 36.93 39.40 40.71
C ASP A 220 36.07 39.44 39.42
N GLY A 221 35.92 38.32 38.71
CA GLY A 221 35.17 38.21 37.45
C GLY A 221 35.94 38.66 36.20
N THR A 222 37.24 38.95 36.33
CA THR A 222 38.11 39.33 35.21
C THR A 222 38.46 38.09 34.38
N VAL A 223 38.32 38.17 33.05
CA VAL A 223 38.65 37.06 32.14
C VAL A 223 40.16 36.80 32.16
N ILE A 224 40.56 35.61 32.59
CA ILE A 224 41.94 35.09 32.55
C ILE A 224 42.27 34.62 31.13
N CYS A 225 41.41 33.77 30.56
CA CYS A 225 41.54 33.21 29.21
C CYS A 225 40.20 32.62 28.74
N THR A 226 40.04 32.41 27.44
CA THR A 226 38.93 31.61 26.87
C THR A 226 39.45 30.23 26.49
N LEU A 227 38.83 29.15 26.99
CA LEU A 227 39.29 27.81 26.70
C LEU A 227 38.93 27.40 25.27
N PRO A 228 39.89 26.90 24.46
CA PRO A 228 39.58 26.35 23.15
C PRO A 228 38.76 25.06 23.27
N ASN A 229 38.01 24.69 22.24
CA ASN A 229 37.20 23.46 22.22
C ASN A 229 38.01 22.19 22.49
N ASP A 230 39.33 22.23 22.28
CA ASP A 230 40.27 21.10 22.34
C ASP A 230 41.34 21.27 23.44
N PHE A 231 41.06 22.12 24.44
CA PHE A 231 41.95 22.37 25.59
C PHE A 231 42.45 21.09 26.26
N GLN A 232 43.70 21.14 26.73
CA GLN A 232 44.37 20.09 27.50
C GLN A 232 44.34 20.42 29.01
N ALA A 233 44.51 19.40 29.86
CA ALA A 233 44.54 19.56 31.32
C ALA A 233 45.72 20.42 31.83
N SER A 234 46.77 20.60 31.01
CA SER A 234 47.86 21.55 31.28
C SER A 234 47.41 23.01 31.21
N ASP A 235 46.36 23.28 30.44
CA ASP A 235 45.90 24.64 30.12
C ASP A 235 44.97 25.18 31.21
N ILE A 236 44.64 24.35 32.21
CA ILE A 236 43.69 24.66 33.28
C ILE A 236 44.43 25.15 34.53
N CYS A 237 43.99 26.30 35.06
CA CYS A 237 44.55 26.89 36.25
C CYS A 237 44.40 25.99 37.49
N LEU A 238 45.30 26.14 38.47
CA LEU A 238 45.32 25.30 39.67
C LEU A 238 44.01 25.34 40.46
N GLU A 239 43.39 26.52 40.59
CA GLU A 239 42.14 26.67 41.34
C GLU A 239 40.97 25.88 40.72
N ALA A 240 40.85 25.91 39.40
CA ALA A 240 39.84 25.13 38.68
C ALA A 240 40.12 23.63 38.78
N ARG A 241 41.39 23.21 38.72
CA ARG A 241 41.80 21.80 38.91
C ARG A 241 41.47 21.31 40.32
N GLU A 242 41.79 22.09 41.35
CA GLU A 242 41.45 21.75 42.74
C GLU A 242 39.93 21.70 42.94
N THR A 243 39.19 22.65 42.35
CA THR A 243 37.72 22.65 42.39
C THR A 243 37.15 21.39 41.75
N CYS A 244 37.67 21.00 40.57
CA CYS A 244 37.28 19.78 39.87
C CYS A 244 37.59 18.53 40.70
N TYR A 245 38.81 18.41 41.23
CA TYR A 245 39.21 17.29 42.08
C TYR A 245 38.33 17.16 43.33
N ASN A 246 38.01 18.29 43.98
CA ASN A 246 37.11 18.33 45.14
C ASN A 246 35.70 17.81 44.83
N TRP A 247 35.18 18.04 43.61
CA TRP A 247 33.89 17.46 43.20
C TRP A 247 33.96 15.93 43.13
N PHE A 248 35.03 15.37 42.56
CA PHE A 248 35.23 13.92 42.54
C PHE A 248 35.41 13.34 43.94
N CYS A 249 36.12 14.01 44.85
CA CYS A 249 36.23 13.58 46.24
C CYS A 249 34.87 13.59 46.96
N LYS A 250 34.05 14.63 46.74
CA LYS A 250 32.70 14.73 47.33
C LYS A 250 31.78 13.64 46.79
N VAL A 251 31.75 13.41 45.48
CA VAL A 251 30.97 12.31 44.89
C VAL A 251 31.49 10.96 45.37
N GLY A 252 32.80 10.75 45.43
CA GLY A 252 33.43 9.53 45.94
C GLY A 252 33.09 9.22 47.40
N SER A 253 32.75 10.24 48.20
CA SER A 253 32.34 10.09 49.61
C SER A 253 30.90 9.60 49.82
N VAL A 254 30.07 9.55 48.77
CA VAL A 254 28.69 9.06 48.83
C VAL A 254 28.68 7.58 49.22
N ARG A 255 28.04 7.19 50.32
CA ARG A 255 28.16 5.83 50.88
C ARG A 255 27.62 4.72 49.98
N GLU A 256 26.47 4.96 49.36
CA GLU A 256 25.77 3.98 48.52
C GLU A 256 26.42 3.86 47.14
N LEU A 257 26.59 2.62 46.64
CA LEU A 257 27.30 2.35 45.40
C LEU A 257 26.59 2.91 44.15
N LEU A 258 25.29 2.63 43.97
CA LEU A 258 24.56 3.04 42.77
C LEU A 258 24.49 4.56 42.59
N PRO A 259 24.10 5.37 43.61
CA PRO A 259 24.10 6.82 43.46
C PRO A 259 25.49 7.39 43.23
N ARG A 260 26.52 6.80 43.84
CA ARG A 260 27.92 7.18 43.61
C ARG A 260 28.30 7.00 42.15
N ILE A 261 28.01 5.84 41.56
CA ILE A 261 28.32 5.56 40.14
C ILE A 261 27.61 6.55 39.23
N TYR A 262 26.29 6.75 39.39
CA TYR A 262 25.52 7.66 38.55
C TYR A 262 26.01 9.11 38.62
N LEU A 263 26.29 9.62 39.82
CA LEU A 263 26.82 10.96 40.00
C LEU A 263 28.22 11.09 39.40
N GLU A 264 29.06 10.07 39.52
CA GLU A 264 30.39 10.07 38.91
C GLU A 264 30.32 10.05 37.38
N LEU A 265 29.39 9.29 36.79
CA LEU A 265 29.10 9.28 35.35
C LEU A 265 28.56 10.63 34.86
N ALA A 266 27.75 11.31 35.69
CA ALA A 266 27.19 12.62 35.40
C ALA A 266 28.27 13.71 35.32
N ILE A 267 29.29 13.66 36.18
CA ILE A 267 30.44 14.59 36.14
C ILE A 267 31.64 14.02 35.36
N LEU A 268 31.48 12.90 34.65
CA LEU A 268 32.54 12.25 33.89
C LEU A 268 33.28 13.20 32.91
N PRO A 269 32.60 14.11 32.16
CA PRO A 269 33.27 15.05 31.28
C PRO A 269 34.31 15.90 32.02
N CYS A 270 34.04 16.26 33.28
CA CYS A 270 34.92 17.10 34.09
C CYS A 270 36.31 16.49 34.30
N TRP A 271 36.52 15.19 34.08
CA TRP A 271 37.86 14.60 34.07
C TRP A 271 38.81 15.26 33.09
N ARG A 272 38.28 15.86 32.00
CA ARG A 272 39.06 16.60 31.02
C ARG A 272 39.83 17.79 31.61
N PHE A 273 39.35 18.36 32.73
CA PHE A 273 40.08 19.41 33.45
C PHE A 273 41.27 18.88 34.26
N LEU A 274 41.34 17.58 34.51
CA LEU A 274 42.38 16.94 35.32
C LEU A 274 43.35 16.10 34.49
N ILE A 275 42.83 15.34 33.52
CA ILE A 275 43.57 14.35 32.72
C ILE A 275 43.01 14.35 31.28
N ASN A 276 43.89 14.34 30.28
CA ASN A 276 43.50 14.35 28.86
C ASN A 276 42.78 13.07 28.42
N GLN A 277 43.19 11.90 28.93
CA GLN A 277 42.54 10.60 28.63
C GLN A 277 42.32 9.80 29.93
N PRO A 278 41.11 9.80 30.51
CA PRO A 278 40.84 9.15 31.80
C PRO A 278 40.58 7.63 31.67
N ARG A 279 41.41 6.87 30.94
CA ARG A 279 41.17 5.43 30.66
C ARG A 279 41.03 4.58 31.92
N GLU A 280 41.94 4.76 32.88
CA GLU A 280 41.91 4.01 34.15
C GLU A 280 40.65 4.27 34.98
N VAL A 281 40.10 5.49 34.88
CA VAL A 281 38.85 5.86 35.54
C VAL A 281 37.68 5.12 34.90
N LEU A 282 37.65 5.06 33.56
CA LEU A 282 36.63 4.33 32.81
C LEU A 282 36.66 2.84 33.14
N ASP A 283 37.84 2.23 33.19
CA ASP A 283 38.01 0.82 33.57
C ASP A 283 37.54 0.57 35.01
N ARG A 284 37.86 1.49 35.94
CA ARG A 284 37.34 1.43 37.31
C ARG A 284 35.81 1.51 37.34
N LEU A 285 35.20 2.44 36.60
CA LEU A 285 33.74 2.59 36.56
C LEU A 285 33.06 1.33 36.03
N VAL A 286 33.58 0.75 34.96
CA VAL A 286 33.11 -0.55 34.42
C VAL A 286 33.16 -1.63 35.50
N MET A 287 34.26 -1.70 36.27
CA MET A 287 34.38 -2.66 37.38
C MET A 287 33.45 -2.36 38.56
N MET A 288 33.15 -1.08 38.84
CA MET A 288 32.22 -0.71 39.90
C MET A 288 30.79 -1.13 39.57
N VAL A 289 30.37 -1.00 38.31
CA VAL A 289 29.03 -1.40 37.85
C VAL A 289 28.80 -2.91 37.98
N ARG A 290 29.86 -3.73 37.86
CA ARG A 290 29.79 -5.18 38.13
C ARG A 290 29.36 -5.51 39.56
N GLY A 291 29.54 -4.60 40.53
CA GLY A 291 29.09 -4.78 41.90
C GLY A 291 27.56 -4.70 42.09
N LEU A 292 26.79 -4.37 41.05
CA LEU A 292 25.33 -4.27 41.10
C LEU A 292 24.67 -5.63 40.81
N ALA A 293 24.06 -6.22 41.84
CA ALA A 293 23.44 -7.55 41.76
C ALA A 293 22.01 -7.54 41.20
N ASP A 294 21.25 -6.45 41.38
CA ASP A 294 19.90 -6.34 40.83
C ASP A 294 19.96 -6.21 39.29
N PRO A 295 19.26 -7.07 38.53
CA PRO A 295 19.37 -7.13 37.07
C PRO A 295 18.89 -5.85 36.37
N LEU A 296 17.83 -5.23 36.88
CA LEU A 296 17.23 -4.05 36.29
C LEU A 296 18.10 -2.82 36.57
N ALA A 297 18.47 -2.60 37.83
CA ALA A 297 19.33 -1.49 38.22
C ALA A 297 20.73 -1.60 37.61
N SER A 298 21.30 -2.80 37.54
CA SER A 298 22.58 -3.07 36.89
C SER A 298 22.53 -2.71 35.39
N LEU A 299 21.52 -3.19 34.67
CA LEU A 299 21.40 -2.94 33.23
C LEU A 299 21.16 -1.46 32.91
N TYR A 300 20.27 -0.78 33.63
CA TYR A 300 20.01 0.64 33.40
C TYR A 300 21.21 1.52 33.80
N CYS A 301 21.98 1.10 34.80
CA CYS A 301 23.25 1.76 35.13
C CYS A 301 24.27 1.59 34.00
N ARG A 302 24.38 0.38 33.42
CA ARG A 302 25.21 0.12 32.22
C ARG A 302 24.74 0.94 31.03
N LEU A 303 23.43 1.06 30.82
CA LEU A 303 22.85 1.87 29.75
C LEU A 303 23.31 3.33 29.86
N TYR A 304 23.17 3.94 31.05
CA TYR A 304 23.64 5.31 31.26
C TYR A 304 25.16 5.42 31.13
N MET A 305 25.91 4.44 31.64
CA MET A 305 27.36 4.40 31.48
C MET A 305 27.78 4.39 30.00
N VAL A 306 27.21 3.50 29.19
CA VAL A 306 27.49 3.41 27.75
C VAL A 306 27.19 4.74 27.07
N HIS A 307 26.03 5.33 27.35
CA HIS A 307 25.67 6.65 26.80
C HIS A 307 26.70 7.73 27.17
N ARG A 308 27.10 7.82 28.45
CA ARG A 308 28.05 8.85 28.93
C ARG A 308 29.46 8.63 28.39
N MET A 309 29.90 7.38 28.26
CA MET A 309 31.20 7.05 27.67
C MET A 309 31.26 7.37 26.18
N GLN A 310 30.19 7.06 25.44
CA GLN A 310 30.08 7.42 24.03
C GLN A 310 30.00 8.93 23.81
N LYS A 311 29.26 9.68 24.64
CA LYS A 311 29.21 11.15 24.59
C LYS A 311 30.59 11.78 24.79
N LEU A 312 31.49 11.12 25.52
CA LEU A 312 32.88 11.55 25.71
C LEU A 312 33.80 11.20 24.52
N GLY A 313 33.30 10.47 23.52
CA GLY A 313 34.11 9.97 22.40
C GLY A 313 34.91 8.70 22.73
N PHE A 314 34.58 7.99 23.81
CA PHE A 314 35.23 6.72 24.14
C PHE A 314 34.57 5.56 23.38
N CYS A 315 35.08 5.29 22.18
CA CYS A 315 34.63 4.21 21.30
C CYS A 315 35.63 3.05 21.36
N ASN A 316 35.50 2.17 22.36
CA ASN A 316 36.28 0.94 22.47
C ASN A 316 35.35 -0.26 22.62
N SER A 317 35.47 -1.26 21.74
CA SER A 317 34.67 -2.49 21.80
C SER A 317 34.86 -3.29 23.10
N GLY A 318 36.06 -3.29 23.67
CA GLY A 318 36.42 -4.16 24.80
C GLY A 318 35.58 -3.93 26.06
N TYR A 319 35.24 -2.68 26.40
CA TYR A 319 34.39 -2.42 27.57
C TYR A 319 32.92 -2.81 27.31
N LEU A 320 32.44 -2.68 26.07
CA LEU A 320 31.08 -3.08 25.68
C LEU A 320 30.94 -4.60 25.68
N ILE A 321 31.95 -5.33 25.17
CA ILE A 321 32.02 -6.80 25.26
C ILE A 321 31.97 -7.23 26.72
N LYS A 322 32.76 -6.59 27.59
CA LYS A 322 32.73 -6.86 29.03
C LYS A 322 31.38 -6.55 29.67
N CYS A 323 30.72 -5.45 29.25
CA CYS A 323 29.39 -5.13 29.72
C CYS A 323 28.36 -6.20 29.34
N ILE A 324 28.41 -6.72 28.12
CA ILE A 324 27.49 -7.77 27.65
C ILE A 324 27.74 -9.08 28.42
N LYS A 325 29.01 -9.48 28.60
CA LYS A 325 29.36 -10.65 29.41
C LYS A 325 28.88 -10.52 30.85
N ASP A 326 29.06 -9.35 31.46
CA ASP A 326 28.53 -9.13 32.81
C ASP A 326 26.99 -9.15 32.85
N ILE A 327 26.30 -8.65 31.80
CA ILE A 327 24.82 -8.75 31.71
C ILE A 327 24.41 -10.23 31.63
N GLU A 328 25.11 -11.02 30.82
CA GLU A 328 24.92 -12.47 30.71
C GLU A 328 25.13 -13.17 32.06
N ASP A 329 26.20 -12.83 32.79
CA ASP A 329 26.49 -13.34 34.14
C ASP A 329 25.38 -12.98 35.15
N VAL A 330 24.80 -11.78 35.06
CA VAL A 330 23.71 -11.33 35.95
C VAL A 330 22.38 -12.02 35.60
N LEU A 331 22.13 -12.29 34.32
CA LEU A 331 20.91 -12.94 33.85
C LEU A 331 20.91 -14.47 34.04
N THR A 332 22.08 -15.11 33.93
CA THR A 332 22.20 -16.58 33.99
C THR A 332 21.57 -17.20 35.25
N PRO A 333 21.80 -16.68 36.48
CA PRO A 333 21.16 -17.19 37.69
C PRO A 333 19.63 -17.07 37.69
N ILE A 334 19.07 -16.02 37.06
CA ILE A 334 17.61 -15.77 36.99
C ILE A 334 16.94 -16.78 36.06
N LEU A 335 17.67 -17.20 35.03
CA LEU A 335 17.26 -18.18 34.03
C LEU A 335 17.45 -19.63 34.49
N ALA A 336 18.42 -19.89 35.36
CA ALA A 336 18.79 -21.23 35.84
C ALA A 336 17.85 -21.84 36.90
N ASP A 337 16.65 -21.28 37.10
CA ASP A 337 15.72 -21.69 38.16
C ASP A 337 15.37 -23.19 38.03
N LYS A 338 15.66 -23.94 39.09
CA LYS A 338 15.80 -25.42 39.12
C LYS A 338 14.51 -26.18 39.46
N GLU A 339 13.34 -25.61 39.23
CA GLU A 339 12.08 -26.34 39.39
C GLU A 339 11.44 -26.54 38.02
N GLY A 340 11.28 -27.81 37.63
CA GLY A 340 10.71 -28.26 36.36
C GLY A 340 9.22 -27.93 36.18
N CYS A 341 8.82 -26.68 36.41
CA CYS A 341 7.51 -26.13 36.15
C CYS A 341 7.62 -25.12 35.00
N SER A 342 7.00 -25.47 33.88
CA SER A 342 6.98 -24.82 32.58
C SER A 342 6.25 -23.47 32.51
N TYR A 343 6.21 -22.68 33.59
CA TYR A 343 5.45 -21.43 33.64
C TYR A 343 6.41 -20.28 33.94
N ILE A 344 6.70 -19.48 32.92
CA ILE A 344 7.34 -18.18 33.12
C ILE A 344 6.39 -17.36 34.00
N THR A 345 6.82 -16.93 35.17
CA THR A 345 6.03 -16.03 36.01
C THR A 345 5.81 -14.71 35.27
N ASP A 346 4.64 -14.10 35.43
CA ASP A 346 4.34 -12.81 34.77
C ASP A 346 5.37 -11.72 35.15
N ASP A 347 5.95 -11.83 36.36
CA ASP A 347 7.04 -10.95 36.83
C ASP A 347 8.34 -11.13 36.03
N LYS A 348 8.72 -12.37 35.65
CA LYS A 348 9.91 -12.62 34.82
C LYS A 348 9.70 -12.08 33.40
N LYS A 349 8.53 -12.29 32.79
CA LYS A 349 8.19 -11.72 31.48
C LYS A 349 8.24 -10.19 31.51
N LEU A 350 7.68 -9.60 32.56
CA LEU A 350 7.70 -8.16 32.76
C LEU A 350 9.13 -7.64 32.91
N LEU A 351 9.97 -8.30 33.70
CA LEU A 351 11.37 -7.94 33.86
C LEU A 351 12.12 -7.92 32.53
N PHE A 352 12.04 -8.99 31.72
CA PHE A 352 12.69 -9.02 30.41
C PHE A 352 12.17 -7.95 29.45
N ASN A 353 10.86 -7.70 29.44
CA ASN A 353 10.25 -6.62 28.64
C ASN A 353 10.79 -5.23 29.05
N LEU A 354 11.05 -4.99 30.34
CA LEU A 354 11.63 -3.74 30.83
C LEU A 354 13.13 -3.60 30.52
N MET A 355 13.84 -4.73 30.41
CA MET A 355 15.27 -4.80 30.10
C MET A 355 15.55 -4.70 28.59
N GLU A 356 14.63 -5.18 27.75
CA GLU A 356 14.75 -5.26 26.28
C GLU A 356 15.28 -3.96 25.64
N PRO A 357 14.72 -2.75 25.89
CA PRO A 357 15.18 -1.53 25.20
C PRO A 357 16.62 -1.13 25.58
N ALA A 358 17.03 -1.44 26.81
CA ALA A 358 18.39 -1.16 27.27
C ALA A 358 19.40 -2.14 26.66
N ILE A 359 19.04 -3.43 26.53
CA ILE A 359 19.83 -4.44 25.82
C ILE A 359 19.99 -4.04 24.35
N GLU A 360 18.89 -3.66 23.68
CA GLU A 360 18.90 -3.23 22.28
C GLU A 360 19.86 -2.06 22.07
N TYR A 361 19.78 -1.03 22.93
CA TYR A 361 20.67 0.12 22.83
C TYR A 361 22.14 -0.26 23.01
N VAL A 362 22.46 -1.09 24.01
CA VAL A 362 23.85 -1.54 24.27
C VAL A 362 24.39 -2.38 23.10
N MET A 363 23.56 -3.26 22.51
CA MET A 363 23.94 -4.05 21.33
C MET A 363 24.18 -3.17 20.11
N LYS A 364 23.32 -2.18 19.86
CA LYS A 364 23.51 -1.21 18.77
C LYS A 364 24.81 -0.42 18.95
N CYS A 365 25.10 0.01 20.17
CA CYS A 365 26.34 0.68 20.53
C CYS A 365 27.59 -0.19 20.28
N LEU A 366 27.51 -1.47 20.61
CA LEU A 366 28.55 -2.45 20.33
C LEU A 366 28.84 -2.52 18.82
N LEU A 367 27.80 -2.72 18.01
CA LEU A 367 27.97 -2.90 16.56
C LEU A 367 28.44 -1.62 15.87
N LEU A 368 27.96 -0.45 16.28
CA LEU A 368 28.46 0.84 15.78
C LEU A 368 29.95 1.01 16.09
N THR A 369 30.37 0.73 17.32
CA THR A 369 31.79 0.80 17.73
C THR A 369 32.63 -0.21 16.96
N GLY A 370 32.14 -1.44 16.78
CA GLY A 370 32.86 -2.47 16.04
C GLY A 370 33.05 -2.17 14.55
N ARG A 371 32.09 -1.47 13.93
CA ARG A 371 32.22 -0.97 12.56
C ARG A 371 33.29 0.12 12.47
N GLN A 372 33.37 1.03 13.45
CA GLN A 372 34.42 2.04 13.51
C GLN A 372 35.82 1.43 13.65
N GLU A 373 35.94 0.36 14.45
CA GLU A 373 37.20 -0.37 14.64
C GLU A 373 37.54 -1.34 13.48
N ASN A 374 36.65 -1.52 12.50
CA ASN A 374 36.75 -2.57 11.47
C ASN A 374 36.98 -3.98 12.05
N ASN A 375 36.47 -4.26 13.26
CA ASN A 375 36.75 -5.48 14.02
C ASN A 375 35.49 -6.25 14.46
N VAL A 376 34.39 -6.13 13.70
CA VAL A 376 33.12 -6.80 14.04
C VAL A 376 33.30 -8.31 14.23
N LEU A 377 34.11 -8.98 13.39
CA LEU A 377 34.34 -10.42 13.49
C LEU A 377 35.09 -10.80 14.78
N GLY A 378 36.16 -10.09 15.14
CA GLY A 378 36.90 -10.35 16.38
C GLY A 378 36.06 -10.11 17.63
N MET A 379 35.18 -9.10 17.60
CA MET A 379 34.23 -8.86 18.70
C MET A 379 33.22 -9.99 18.86
N LEU A 380 32.74 -10.54 17.74
CA LEU A 380 31.87 -11.72 17.74
C LEU A 380 32.60 -12.93 18.32
N GLU A 381 33.84 -13.19 17.91
CA GLU A 381 34.69 -14.25 18.48
C GLU A 381 34.87 -14.11 19.99
N GLU A 382 35.09 -12.88 20.47
CA GLU A 382 35.20 -12.61 21.91
C GLU A 382 33.89 -12.82 22.67
N LEU A 383 32.75 -12.58 22.03
CA LEU A 383 31.42 -12.91 22.56
C LEU A 383 31.07 -14.39 22.45
N GLY A 384 31.94 -15.21 21.84
CA GLY A 384 31.77 -16.66 21.72
C GLY A 384 31.26 -17.15 20.35
N PHE A 385 31.09 -16.26 19.37
CA PHE A 385 30.64 -16.60 18.01
C PHE A 385 31.82 -17.11 17.17
N GLY A 386 31.78 -18.34 16.68
CA GLY A 386 32.77 -18.85 15.72
C GLY A 386 33.97 -19.61 16.30
N ARG A 387 33.89 -20.11 17.56
CA ARG A 387 34.90 -21.07 18.04
C ARG A 387 34.82 -22.38 17.25
N ASN A 388 35.85 -22.64 16.44
CA ASN A 388 36.04 -23.91 15.74
C ASN A 388 35.99 -25.10 16.72
N ASN A 389 35.33 -26.18 16.26
CA ASN A 389 34.97 -27.43 16.95
C ASN A 389 36.11 -28.24 17.64
N SER A 390 37.29 -27.66 17.88
CA SER A 390 38.46 -28.37 18.41
C SER A 390 38.65 -28.27 19.93
N GLN A 391 37.80 -27.55 20.66
CA GLN A 391 37.76 -27.60 22.12
C GLN A 391 36.36 -27.99 22.60
N SER A 392 36.21 -29.29 22.89
CA SER A 392 35.07 -29.84 23.60
C SER A 392 34.92 -29.23 24.99
N SER A 393 33.66 -29.11 25.43
CA SER A 393 33.17 -28.82 26.79
C SER A 393 32.97 -27.34 27.15
N GLU A 394 31.87 -26.76 26.68
CA GLU A 394 30.69 -26.44 27.51
C GLU A 394 29.63 -25.85 26.57
N ASN A 395 28.36 -26.21 26.77
CA ASN A 395 27.26 -25.53 26.06
C ASN A 395 27.32 -24.05 26.42
N SER A 396 27.90 -23.19 25.58
CA SER A 396 27.74 -21.75 25.69
C SER A 396 26.33 -21.38 25.20
N SER A 397 25.32 -21.76 25.99
CA SER A 397 23.96 -21.31 25.77
C SER A 397 23.92 -19.81 26.06
N HIS A 398 23.98 -19.00 25.01
CA HIS A 398 23.79 -17.57 25.14
C HIS A 398 22.36 -17.25 25.56
N VAL A 399 22.21 -16.16 26.31
CA VAL A 399 20.90 -15.65 26.69
C VAL A 399 20.13 -15.19 25.45
N SER A 400 18.92 -15.72 25.24
CA SER A 400 18.13 -15.56 24.02
C SER A 400 17.86 -14.10 23.65
N ILE A 401 17.54 -13.24 24.61
CA ILE A 401 17.30 -11.81 24.37
C ILE A 401 18.57 -11.09 23.87
N LEU A 402 19.74 -11.47 24.39
CA LEU A 402 21.03 -10.90 23.94
C LEU A 402 21.32 -11.34 22.51
N LEU A 403 21.15 -12.63 22.22
CA LEU A 403 21.33 -13.19 20.88
C LEU A 403 20.38 -12.53 19.86
N HIS A 404 19.12 -12.32 20.22
CA HIS A 404 18.13 -11.68 19.35
C HIS A 404 18.57 -10.28 18.92
N HIS A 405 18.90 -9.42 19.89
CA HIS A 405 19.29 -8.04 19.60
C HIS A 405 20.66 -7.95 18.95
N LEU A 406 21.58 -8.88 19.23
CA LEU A 406 22.81 -8.97 18.45
C LEU A 406 22.50 -9.28 16.98
N LEU A 407 21.68 -10.30 16.71
CA LEU A 407 21.28 -10.67 15.34
C LEU A 407 20.56 -9.54 14.61
N LYS A 408 19.75 -8.75 15.33
CA LYS A 408 19.02 -7.61 14.79
C LYS A 408 19.97 -6.54 14.21
N GLU A 409 21.07 -6.27 14.92
CA GLU A 409 22.04 -5.24 14.57
C GLU A 409 23.13 -5.72 13.60
N LEU A 410 23.25 -7.04 13.37
CA LEU A 410 24.23 -7.61 12.44
C LEU A 410 23.90 -7.27 10.97
N PRO A 411 24.93 -6.98 10.14
CA PRO A 411 24.79 -6.86 8.69
C PRO A 411 24.37 -8.18 8.03
N SER A 412 23.53 -8.12 7.00
CA SER A 412 22.99 -9.31 6.31
C SER A 412 24.06 -10.15 5.61
N GLU A 413 25.15 -9.53 5.15
CA GLU A 413 26.30 -10.23 4.56
C GLU A 413 27.00 -11.13 5.57
N LEU A 414 27.19 -10.63 6.79
CA LEU A 414 27.84 -11.37 7.87
C LEU A 414 26.93 -12.50 8.36
N VAL A 415 25.63 -12.23 8.52
CA VAL A 415 24.62 -13.24 8.84
C VAL A 415 24.62 -14.36 7.80
N SER A 416 24.69 -14.02 6.51
CA SER A 416 24.75 -15.00 5.42
C SER A 416 26.02 -15.86 5.48
N SER A 417 27.17 -15.26 5.82
CA SER A 417 28.45 -15.99 5.93
C SER A 417 28.51 -16.93 7.15
N GLN A 418 27.82 -16.59 8.24
CA GLN A 418 27.83 -17.33 9.51
C GLN A 418 26.49 -18.05 9.81
N ALA A 419 25.62 -18.22 8.81
CA ALA A 419 24.24 -18.66 8.99
C ALA A 419 24.10 -19.97 9.80
N MET A 420 24.92 -20.97 9.49
CA MET A 420 24.90 -22.27 10.20
C MET A 420 25.27 -22.15 11.67
N GLU A 421 26.26 -21.31 11.98
CA GLU A 421 26.69 -21.12 13.36
C GLU A 421 25.62 -20.35 14.15
N ILE A 422 25.03 -19.31 13.55
CA ILE A 422 23.91 -18.56 14.12
C ILE A 422 22.72 -19.49 14.38
N LEU A 423 22.40 -20.38 13.45
CA LEU A 423 21.34 -21.38 13.64
C LEU A 423 21.64 -22.32 14.80
N ARG A 424 22.87 -22.80 14.92
CA ARG A 424 23.32 -23.63 16.05
C ARG A 424 23.15 -22.91 17.37
N MET A 425 23.53 -21.63 17.43
CA MET A 425 23.36 -20.80 18.64
C MET A 425 21.89 -20.62 19.01
N ILE A 426 21.01 -20.32 18.05
CA ILE A 426 19.56 -20.21 18.30
C ILE A 426 19.00 -21.54 18.86
N LYS A 427 19.43 -22.67 18.31
CA LYS A 427 19.03 -24.00 18.80
C LYS A 427 19.49 -24.27 20.23
N CYS A 428 20.66 -23.76 20.62
CA CYS A 428 21.25 -23.91 21.95
C CYS A 428 20.72 -22.89 22.98
N SER A 429 20.27 -21.71 22.54
CA SER A 429 19.78 -20.61 23.41
C SER A 429 18.32 -20.79 23.83
N LYS A 430 17.95 -21.94 24.41
CA LYS A 430 16.56 -22.21 24.84
C LYS A 430 16.33 -21.72 26.27
N ASP A 431 15.96 -20.45 26.42
CA ASP A 431 15.57 -19.86 27.70
C ASP A 431 14.24 -19.10 27.62
N CYS A 432 13.78 -18.54 28.76
CA CYS A 432 12.53 -17.78 28.88
C CYS A 432 12.68 -16.27 28.66
N SER A 433 13.87 -15.77 28.31
CA SER A 433 14.14 -14.34 28.15
C SER A 433 13.57 -13.77 26.86
N PHE A 434 13.42 -14.59 25.81
CA PHE A 434 12.91 -14.16 24.52
C PHE A 434 12.30 -15.31 23.69
N SER A 435 11.35 -14.99 22.81
CA SER A 435 10.68 -15.99 21.96
C SER A 435 11.61 -16.54 20.87
N GLN A 436 11.79 -17.86 20.87
CA GLN A 436 12.56 -18.54 19.83
C GLN A 436 11.97 -18.39 18.43
N VAL A 437 10.64 -18.35 18.32
CA VAL A 437 9.94 -18.11 17.05
C VAL A 437 10.40 -16.80 16.42
N LEU A 438 10.60 -15.75 17.23
CA LEU A 438 11.12 -14.46 16.77
C LEU A 438 12.60 -14.52 16.34
N ASN A 439 13.43 -15.34 17.00
CA ASN A 439 14.82 -15.55 16.59
C ASN A 439 14.92 -16.22 15.22
N TYR A 440 14.18 -17.31 15.01
CA TYR A 440 14.14 -17.98 13.70
C TYR A 440 13.58 -17.07 12.62
N ARG A 441 12.52 -16.30 12.93
CA ARG A 441 11.93 -15.34 11.98
C ARG A 441 12.93 -14.25 11.59
N LEU A 442 13.63 -13.66 12.56
CA LEU A 442 14.63 -12.61 12.32
C LEU A 442 15.79 -13.12 11.46
N LEU A 443 16.26 -14.35 11.72
CA LEU A 443 17.30 -14.98 10.90
C LEU A 443 16.86 -15.14 9.44
N GLY A 444 15.63 -15.62 9.21
CA GLY A 444 15.07 -15.74 7.86
C GLY A 444 15.00 -14.40 7.14
N SER A 445 14.47 -13.37 7.80
CA SER A 445 14.38 -12.01 7.25
C SER A 445 15.76 -11.45 6.87
N LYS A 446 16.77 -11.60 7.72
CA LYS A 446 18.15 -11.14 7.44
C LYS A 446 18.81 -11.89 6.29
N LEU A 447 18.51 -13.18 6.13
CA LEU A 447 19.03 -13.97 5.01
C LEU A 447 18.38 -13.60 3.68
N CYS A 448 17.09 -13.24 3.69
CA CYS A 448 16.37 -12.76 2.51
C CYS A 448 16.88 -11.39 2.02
N GLU A 449 17.40 -10.53 2.91
CA GLU A 449 18.05 -9.26 2.55
C GLU A 449 19.42 -9.48 1.86
N GLY A 450 20.11 -10.59 2.17
CA GLY A 450 21.44 -10.89 1.67
C GLY A 450 21.45 -11.61 0.31
N ARG A 451 22.50 -11.39 -0.48
CA ARG A 451 22.75 -12.21 -1.70
C ARG A 451 23.23 -13.60 -1.28
N SER A 452 22.31 -14.54 -1.16
CA SER A 452 22.59 -15.88 -0.64
C SER A 452 23.46 -16.73 -1.59
N GLN A 453 24.41 -17.50 -1.03
CA GLN A 453 25.24 -18.46 -1.77
C GLN A 453 24.58 -19.86 -1.76
N ALA A 454 24.34 -20.45 -2.93
CA ALA A 454 23.50 -21.64 -3.08
C ALA A 454 23.97 -22.93 -2.37
N GLY A 455 25.24 -23.03 -1.95
CA GLY A 455 25.84 -24.29 -1.50
C GLY A 455 25.37 -24.83 -0.14
N PHE A 456 25.10 -23.98 0.85
CA PHE A 456 24.75 -24.40 2.22
C PHE A 456 23.23 -24.34 2.53
N LEU A 457 22.47 -23.60 1.71
CA LEU A 457 21.08 -23.24 1.98
C LEU A 457 20.17 -24.45 2.16
N SER A 458 20.34 -25.50 1.36
CA SER A 458 19.49 -26.69 1.46
C SER A 458 19.63 -27.39 2.82
N SER A 459 20.86 -27.53 3.34
CA SER A 459 21.10 -28.12 4.66
C SER A 459 20.56 -27.23 5.77
N PHE A 460 20.79 -25.93 5.65
CA PHE A 460 20.33 -24.93 6.59
C PHE A 460 18.79 -24.90 6.70
N VAL A 461 18.08 -24.83 5.58
CA VAL A 461 16.61 -24.80 5.55
C VAL A 461 16.03 -26.09 6.11
N ASN A 462 16.59 -27.26 5.78
CA ASN A 462 16.17 -28.53 6.38
C ASN A 462 16.24 -28.48 7.91
N GLU A 463 17.34 -27.93 8.44
CA GLU A 463 17.53 -27.77 9.87
C GLU A 463 16.57 -26.78 10.53
N VAL A 464 16.16 -25.73 9.81
CA VAL A 464 15.13 -24.77 10.26
C VAL A 464 13.74 -25.41 10.23
N MET A 465 13.38 -26.11 9.16
CA MET A 465 12.09 -26.82 9.06
C MET A 465 11.95 -27.87 10.15
N GLN A 466 13.02 -28.63 10.43
CA GLN A 466 13.04 -29.58 11.54
C GLN A 466 12.92 -28.89 12.91
N ALA A 467 13.44 -27.69 13.08
CA ALA A 467 13.26 -26.91 14.31
C ALA A 467 11.83 -26.36 14.41
N ALA A 468 11.26 -25.88 13.31
CA ALA A 468 9.89 -25.36 13.24
C ALA A 468 8.85 -26.46 13.52
N SER A 469 9.05 -27.68 13.02
CA SER A 469 8.12 -28.80 13.24
C SER A 469 8.06 -29.30 14.69
N GLN A 470 9.01 -28.91 15.55
CA GLN A 470 8.93 -29.16 16.99
C GLN A 470 7.80 -28.35 17.66
N TYR A 471 7.43 -27.21 17.06
CA TYR A 471 6.30 -26.40 17.51
C TYR A 471 5.02 -27.01 16.93
N GLN A 472 4.29 -27.77 17.76
CA GLN A 472 3.04 -28.45 17.35
C GLN A 472 1.90 -27.50 16.97
N ALA A 473 2.08 -26.18 17.20
CA ALA A 473 1.13 -25.14 16.85
C ALA A 473 1.38 -24.63 15.42
N LEU A 474 0.33 -24.62 14.61
CA LEU A 474 0.38 -24.11 13.24
C LEU A 474 0.80 -22.64 13.21
N TYR A 475 0.27 -21.82 14.11
CA TYR A 475 0.65 -20.42 14.26
C TYR A 475 2.17 -20.18 14.36
N ASP A 476 2.86 -20.90 15.26
CA ASP A 476 4.31 -20.74 15.44
C ASP A 476 5.09 -21.23 14.22
N TYR A 477 4.66 -22.35 13.63
CA TYR A 477 5.24 -22.89 12.40
C TYR A 477 5.14 -21.88 11.24
N LEU A 478 3.95 -21.33 10.98
CA LEU A 478 3.71 -20.35 9.92
C LEU A 478 4.56 -19.08 10.14
N ARG A 479 4.65 -18.59 11.38
CA ARG A 479 5.45 -17.39 11.70
C ARG A 479 6.94 -17.56 11.46
N ILE A 480 7.47 -18.77 11.65
CA ILE A 480 8.86 -19.09 11.30
C ILE A 480 9.00 -19.17 9.80
N MET A 481 8.21 -20.05 9.17
CA MET A 481 8.40 -20.41 7.77
C MET A 481 8.09 -19.28 6.78
N ASP A 482 7.14 -18.39 7.10
CA ASP A 482 6.84 -17.19 6.29
C ASP A 482 8.10 -16.34 6.00
N ALA A 483 9.04 -16.25 6.96
CA ALA A 483 10.28 -15.50 6.76
C ALA A 483 11.27 -16.17 5.79
N TYR A 484 11.09 -17.46 5.49
CA TYR A 484 11.95 -18.22 4.60
C TYR A 484 11.34 -18.47 3.23
N VAL A 485 10.03 -18.22 3.02
CA VAL A 485 9.37 -18.47 1.73
C VAL A 485 10.06 -17.74 0.57
N ASP A 486 10.41 -16.47 0.75
CA ASP A 486 11.12 -15.70 -0.29
C ASP A 486 12.49 -16.31 -0.61
N LEU A 487 13.20 -16.80 0.41
CA LEU A 487 14.47 -17.53 0.25
C LEU A 487 14.28 -18.83 -0.53
N LEU A 488 13.21 -19.60 -0.26
CA LEU A 488 12.89 -20.82 -1.00
C LEU A 488 12.64 -20.53 -2.49
N LEU A 489 11.86 -19.48 -2.77
CA LEU A 489 11.44 -19.11 -4.11
C LEU A 489 12.60 -18.55 -4.93
N GLN A 490 13.37 -17.60 -4.39
CA GLN A 490 14.53 -17.00 -5.06
C GLN A 490 15.59 -18.04 -5.46
N ASN A 491 15.77 -19.10 -4.65
CA ASN A 491 16.75 -20.16 -4.89
C ASN A 491 16.16 -21.40 -5.58
N LYS A 492 14.89 -21.38 -6.01
CA LYS A 492 14.19 -22.49 -6.69
C LYS A 492 14.26 -23.83 -5.93
N MET A 493 14.04 -23.79 -4.63
CA MET A 493 14.09 -24.98 -3.75
C MET A 493 12.75 -25.73 -3.74
N GLU A 494 12.39 -26.36 -4.87
CA GLU A 494 11.08 -27.01 -5.08
C GLU A 494 10.78 -28.12 -4.05
N THR A 495 11.78 -28.91 -3.65
CA THR A 495 11.61 -29.98 -2.65
C THR A 495 11.22 -29.44 -1.28
N HIS A 496 11.83 -28.32 -0.87
CA HIS A 496 11.55 -27.67 0.42
C HIS A 496 10.22 -26.93 0.40
N LEU A 497 9.87 -26.34 -0.74
CA LEU A 497 8.56 -25.72 -0.93
C LEU A 497 7.44 -26.76 -0.80
N ASN A 498 7.58 -27.92 -1.45
CA ASN A 498 6.60 -29.00 -1.32
C ASN A 498 6.49 -29.49 0.12
N ALA A 499 7.63 -29.70 0.80
CA ALA A 499 7.62 -30.11 2.21
C ALA A 499 6.94 -29.06 3.12
N LEU A 500 7.11 -27.76 2.86
CA LEU A 500 6.42 -26.70 3.58
C LEU A 500 4.89 -26.79 3.38
N LEU A 501 4.43 -27.01 2.16
CA LEU A 501 2.99 -27.13 1.87
C LEU A 501 2.39 -28.39 2.50
N ASP A 502 3.12 -29.51 2.48
CA ASP A 502 2.75 -30.77 3.14
C ASP A 502 2.61 -30.57 4.68
N ASP A 503 3.55 -29.87 5.29
CA ASP A 503 3.55 -29.56 6.72
C ASP A 503 2.36 -28.65 7.10
N ILE A 504 2.05 -27.63 6.28
CA ILE A 504 0.90 -26.73 6.51
C ILE A 504 -0.40 -27.52 6.55
N VAL A 505 -0.66 -28.37 5.53
CA VAL A 505 -1.86 -29.21 5.49
C VAL A 505 -1.92 -30.15 6.69
N THR A 506 -0.79 -30.77 7.04
CA THR A 506 -0.72 -31.72 8.14
C THR A 506 -1.03 -31.06 9.49
N LEU A 507 -0.52 -29.85 9.73
CA LEU A 507 -0.72 -29.09 10.97
C LEU A 507 -2.10 -28.43 11.07
N ALA A 508 -2.68 -28.05 9.92
CA ALA A 508 -4.00 -27.41 9.81
C ALA A 508 -5.17 -28.40 9.82
N ARG A 509 -4.92 -29.69 9.60
CA ARG A 509 -5.96 -30.73 9.53
C ARG A 509 -6.94 -30.64 10.70
N ASP A 510 -8.23 -30.61 10.37
CA ASP A 510 -9.38 -30.57 11.28
C ASP A 510 -9.48 -29.34 12.22
N LYS A 511 -8.80 -28.23 11.89
CA LYS A 511 -8.82 -26.99 12.69
C LYS A 511 -9.41 -25.81 11.92
N PHE A 512 -10.19 -24.99 12.63
CA PHE A 512 -10.48 -23.63 12.18
C PHE A 512 -9.26 -22.74 12.44
N LEU A 513 -8.80 -22.06 11.39
CA LEU A 513 -7.66 -21.17 11.49
C LEU A 513 -8.07 -19.85 12.17
N SER A 514 -7.25 -19.39 13.11
CA SER A 514 -7.38 -18.06 13.72
C SER A 514 -7.07 -16.94 12.72
N GLU A 515 -7.47 -15.70 13.03
CA GLU A 515 -7.18 -14.53 12.17
C GLU A 515 -5.67 -14.33 11.93
N GLU A 516 -4.84 -14.61 12.93
CA GLU A 516 -3.38 -14.45 12.79
C GLU A 516 -2.74 -15.57 11.95
N GLU A 517 -3.28 -16.79 12.02
CA GLU A 517 -2.89 -17.91 11.13
C GLU A 517 -3.33 -17.63 9.69
N GLN A 518 -4.54 -17.10 9.49
CA GLN A 518 -5.04 -16.66 8.17
C GLN A 518 -4.16 -15.56 7.57
N ALA A 519 -3.73 -14.57 8.38
CA ALA A 519 -2.84 -13.50 7.94
C ALA A 519 -1.44 -14.02 7.55
N SER A 520 -0.90 -14.97 8.32
CA SER A 520 0.40 -15.60 8.01
C SER A 520 0.29 -16.44 6.74
N LEU A 521 -0.78 -17.21 6.57
CA LEU A 521 -1.04 -18.01 5.38
C LEU A 521 -1.25 -17.14 4.14
N GLN A 522 -2.00 -16.04 4.28
CA GLN A 522 -2.15 -15.02 3.24
C GLN A 522 -0.79 -14.50 2.77
N SER A 523 0.12 -14.15 3.69
CA SER A 523 1.48 -13.71 3.33
C SER A 523 2.21 -14.75 2.48
N ILE A 524 2.19 -16.02 2.91
CA ILE A 524 2.82 -17.13 2.17
C ILE A 524 2.22 -17.28 0.76
N ILE A 525 0.89 -17.33 0.65
CA ILE A 525 0.21 -17.49 -0.64
C ILE A 525 0.48 -16.30 -1.56
N LEU A 526 0.45 -15.07 -1.05
CA LEU A 526 0.74 -13.88 -1.85
C LEU A 526 2.19 -13.87 -2.36
N LYS A 527 3.17 -14.32 -1.54
CA LYS A 527 4.56 -14.50 -1.99
C LYS A 527 4.65 -15.51 -3.13
N LEU A 528 3.95 -16.64 -3.04
CA LEU A 528 3.86 -17.62 -4.13
C LEU A 528 3.28 -16.98 -5.39
N LEU A 529 2.12 -16.33 -5.30
CA LEU A 529 1.46 -15.67 -6.44
C LEU A 529 2.31 -14.57 -7.07
N SER A 530 3.13 -13.86 -6.29
CA SER A 530 4.01 -12.81 -6.79
C SER A 530 5.24 -13.35 -7.55
N HIS A 531 5.70 -14.56 -7.19
CA HIS A 531 6.89 -15.17 -7.78
C HIS A 531 6.59 -15.89 -9.10
N PHE A 532 5.44 -16.53 -9.21
CA PHE A 532 5.04 -17.21 -10.44
C PHE A 532 4.35 -16.24 -11.40
N GLU A 533 4.71 -16.26 -12.69
CA GLU A 533 4.07 -15.43 -13.73
C GLU A 533 2.79 -16.06 -14.32
N ASP A 534 2.66 -17.39 -14.18
CA ASP A 534 1.61 -18.17 -14.82
C ASP A 534 0.78 -18.91 -13.77
N LEU A 535 -0.54 -18.71 -13.81
CA LEU A 535 -1.49 -19.31 -12.89
C LEU A 535 -1.36 -20.83 -12.90
N GLN A 536 -1.11 -21.46 -14.06
CA GLN A 536 -1.00 -22.91 -14.16
C GLN A 536 0.13 -23.49 -13.31
N LYS A 537 1.25 -22.77 -13.19
CA LYS A 537 2.37 -23.19 -12.37
C LYS A 537 2.00 -23.19 -10.89
N VAL A 538 1.23 -22.19 -10.46
CA VAL A 538 0.72 -22.12 -9.08
C VAL A 538 -0.26 -23.24 -8.80
N LEU A 539 -1.20 -23.50 -9.73
CA LEU A 539 -2.18 -24.58 -9.57
C LEU A 539 -1.54 -25.97 -9.58
N SER A 540 -0.35 -26.11 -10.19
CA SER A 540 0.43 -27.34 -10.18
C SER A 540 1.22 -27.58 -8.89
N LEU A 541 1.27 -26.61 -7.96
CA LEU A 541 1.90 -26.79 -6.66
C LEU A 541 1.11 -27.79 -5.81
N ASN A 542 1.85 -28.67 -5.12
CA ASN A 542 1.24 -29.65 -4.22
C ASN A 542 0.39 -28.95 -3.16
N HIS A 543 -0.80 -29.50 -2.87
CA HIS A 543 -1.71 -29.00 -1.83
C HIS A 543 -2.17 -27.54 -1.96
N PHE A 544 -1.88 -26.84 -3.06
CA PHE A 544 -2.25 -25.43 -3.19
C PHE A 544 -3.77 -25.18 -3.07
N ILE A 545 -4.57 -25.98 -3.77
CA ILE A 545 -6.04 -25.89 -3.71
C ILE A 545 -6.55 -26.25 -2.31
N GLU A 546 -6.02 -27.31 -1.70
CA GLU A 546 -6.39 -27.72 -0.34
C GLU A 546 -6.11 -26.59 0.67
N ILE A 547 -4.97 -25.91 0.55
CA ILE A 547 -4.62 -24.76 1.39
C ILE A 547 -5.54 -23.57 1.12
N LEU A 548 -5.88 -23.29 -0.14
CA LEU A 548 -6.82 -22.23 -0.51
C LEU A 548 -8.22 -22.48 0.08
N ASP A 549 -8.63 -23.74 0.18
CA ASP A 549 -9.90 -24.15 0.76
C ASP A 549 -9.94 -23.98 2.29
N LEU A 550 -8.81 -24.12 2.98
CA LEU A 550 -8.67 -23.84 4.42
C LEU A 550 -8.78 -22.34 4.76
N MET A 551 -8.54 -21.45 3.79
CA MET A 551 -8.62 -20.02 4.01
C MET A 551 -10.07 -19.54 4.15
N SER A 552 -10.29 -18.46 4.89
CA SER A 552 -11.61 -17.84 5.06
C SER A 552 -11.52 -16.34 5.36
N GLY A 553 -12.66 -15.65 5.39
CA GLY A 553 -12.75 -14.24 5.76
C GLY A 553 -12.01 -13.29 4.81
N THR A 554 -11.45 -12.22 5.36
CA THR A 554 -10.74 -11.16 4.62
C THR A 554 -9.50 -11.70 3.90
N SER A 555 -8.77 -12.61 4.52
CA SER A 555 -7.57 -13.21 3.93
C SER A 555 -7.85 -14.00 2.67
N LYS A 556 -8.92 -14.82 2.65
CA LYS A 556 -9.36 -15.51 1.42
C LYS A 556 -9.82 -14.54 0.35
N LYS A 557 -10.54 -13.47 0.71
CA LYS A 557 -10.94 -12.42 -0.25
C LYS A 557 -9.72 -11.79 -0.94
N ILE A 558 -8.68 -11.42 -0.19
CA ILE A 558 -7.46 -10.83 -0.74
C ILE A 558 -6.73 -11.82 -1.66
N VAL A 559 -6.55 -13.08 -1.22
CA VAL A 559 -5.91 -14.11 -2.05
C VAL A 559 -6.69 -14.37 -3.35
N ASN A 560 -8.01 -14.47 -3.27
CA ASN A 560 -8.88 -14.67 -4.43
C ASN A 560 -8.80 -13.51 -5.43
N MET A 561 -8.74 -12.26 -4.95
CA MET A 561 -8.52 -11.08 -5.80
C MET A 561 -7.18 -11.17 -6.54
N HIS A 562 -6.11 -11.59 -5.86
CA HIS A 562 -4.79 -11.78 -6.47
C HIS A 562 -4.76 -12.94 -7.47
N LEU A 563 -5.44 -14.06 -7.19
CA LEU A 563 -5.62 -15.18 -8.13
C LEU A 563 -6.33 -14.74 -9.41
N LEU A 564 -7.45 -14.01 -9.26
CA LEU A 564 -8.23 -13.51 -10.39
C LEU A 564 -7.44 -12.47 -11.19
N SER A 565 -6.71 -11.60 -10.51
CA SER A 565 -5.78 -10.64 -11.14
C SER A 565 -4.69 -11.36 -11.94
N MET A 566 -4.05 -12.38 -11.36
CA MET A 566 -3.02 -13.19 -12.03
C MET A 566 -3.58 -13.91 -13.27
N GLY A 567 -4.77 -14.53 -13.15
CA GLY A 567 -5.44 -15.19 -14.27
C GLY A 567 -5.83 -14.26 -15.41
N THR A 568 -6.07 -12.97 -15.12
CA THR A 568 -6.51 -11.96 -16.10
C THR A 568 -5.41 -11.01 -16.57
N ARG A 569 -4.20 -11.11 -16.00
CA ARG A 569 -3.05 -10.22 -16.28
C ARG A 569 -2.45 -10.44 -17.67
N ASN A 570 -2.32 -11.70 -18.06
CA ASN A 570 -1.75 -12.09 -19.35
C ASN A 570 -2.84 -11.91 -20.40
N GLY A 571 -2.63 -11.07 -21.43
CA GLY A 571 -3.62 -10.79 -22.48
C GLY A 571 -3.97 -11.97 -23.41
N PHE A 572 -3.73 -13.21 -22.97
CA PHE A 572 -4.08 -14.44 -23.65
C PHE A 572 -5.41 -14.98 -23.13
N CYS A 573 -6.27 -15.46 -24.02
CA CYS A 573 -7.55 -16.05 -23.65
C CYS A 573 -7.39 -17.26 -22.71
N ILE A 574 -8.32 -17.39 -21.78
CA ILE A 574 -8.42 -18.52 -20.86
C ILE A 574 -9.25 -19.61 -21.55
N CYS A 575 -8.58 -20.65 -22.03
CA CYS A 575 -9.22 -21.74 -22.79
C CYS A 575 -9.34 -23.05 -22.00
N GLU A 576 -8.55 -23.23 -20.95
CA GLU A 576 -8.47 -24.50 -20.21
C GLU A 576 -9.65 -24.65 -19.23
N SER A 577 -10.42 -25.73 -19.39
CA SER A 577 -11.63 -26.00 -18.62
C SER A 577 -11.42 -25.98 -17.11
N THR A 578 -10.31 -26.51 -16.60
CA THR A 578 -10.01 -26.57 -15.16
C THR A 578 -9.78 -25.19 -14.58
N THR A 579 -9.08 -24.34 -15.32
CA THR A 579 -8.74 -22.98 -14.91
C THR A 579 -9.96 -22.07 -14.98
N VAL A 580 -10.82 -22.24 -16.00
CA VAL A 580 -12.11 -21.54 -16.06
C VAL A 580 -12.97 -21.91 -14.86
N GLN A 581 -13.08 -23.21 -14.53
CA GLN A 581 -13.87 -23.68 -13.39
C GLN A 581 -13.36 -23.10 -12.06
N LEU A 582 -12.05 -23.18 -11.81
CA LEU A 582 -11.46 -22.63 -10.59
C LEU A 582 -11.67 -21.12 -10.48
N LEU A 583 -11.42 -20.37 -11.56
CA LEU A 583 -11.61 -18.91 -11.55
C LEU A 583 -13.08 -18.52 -11.42
N PHE A 584 -13.99 -19.36 -11.90
CA PHE A 584 -15.43 -19.19 -11.67
C PHE A 584 -15.78 -19.37 -10.19
N GLU A 585 -15.28 -20.44 -9.54
CA GLU A 585 -15.47 -20.67 -8.09
C GLU A 585 -14.85 -19.55 -7.24
N VAL A 586 -13.64 -19.09 -7.59
CA VAL A 586 -12.98 -17.94 -6.96
C VAL A 586 -13.83 -16.67 -7.12
N SER A 587 -14.36 -16.42 -8.33
CA SER A 587 -15.22 -15.27 -8.61
C SER A 587 -16.54 -15.34 -7.85
N GLN A 588 -17.14 -16.53 -7.73
CA GLN A 588 -18.36 -16.76 -6.96
C GLN A 588 -18.12 -16.51 -5.46
N GLY A 589 -17.02 -17.03 -4.90
CA GLY A 589 -16.65 -16.77 -3.51
C GLY A 589 -16.37 -15.28 -3.23
N LEU A 590 -15.79 -14.55 -4.19
CA LEU A 590 -15.63 -13.09 -4.11
C LEU A 590 -16.97 -12.36 -4.18
N TYR A 591 -17.88 -12.86 -5.03
CA TYR A 591 -19.19 -12.28 -5.21
C TYR A 591 -20.03 -12.40 -3.95
N ASP A 592 -20.13 -13.62 -3.40
CA ASP A 592 -20.90 -13.92 -2.19
C ASP A 592 -20.36 -13.19 -0.95
N ALA A 593 -19.06 -12.93 -0.90
CA ALA A 593 -18.41 -12.18 0.19
C ALA A 593 -18.56 -10.65 0.07
N THR A 594 -19.13 -10.13 -1.03
CA THR A 594 -19.18 -8.70 -1.32
C THR A 594 -20.63 -8.22 -1.47
N ASP A 595 -21.01 -7.15 -0.77
CA ASP A 595 -22.34 -6.55 -0.91
C ASP A 595 -22.39 -5.60 -2.13
N PHE A 596 -22.81 -6.13 -3.29
CA PHE A 596 -22.99 -5.34 -4.52
C PHE A 596 -24.22 -4.43 -4.50
N VAL A 597 -25.08 -4.50 -3.47
CA VAL A 597 -26.26 -3.64 -3.36
C VAL A 597 -25.88 -2.24 -2.88
N ASN A 598 -24.79 -2.10 -2.11
CA ASN A 598 -24.31 -0.83 -1.54
C ASN A 598 -22.96 -0.39 -2.14
N ILE A 599 -22.96 0.02 -3.42
CA ILE A 599 -21.75 0.45 -4.16
C ILE A 599 -21.30 1.87 -3.72
N LYS A 600 -20.76 2.00 -2.51
CA LYS A 600 -20.04 3.20 -2.05
C LYS A 600 -18.54 2.96 -1.83
N ASP A 601 -18.08 1.71 -1.94
CA ASP A 601 -16.72 1.30 -1.63
C ASP A 601 -15.88 1.06 -2.90
N ASP A 602 -14.65 1.56 -2.93
CA ASP A 602 -13.72 1.43 -4.06
C ASP A 602 -13.29 -0.03 -4.27
N ASP A 603 -13.22 -0.82 -3.19
CA ASP A 603 -12.88 -2.25 -3.24
C ASP A 603 -13.93 -3.09 -3.99
N ASN A 604 -15.21 -2.72 -3.88
CA ASN A 604 -16.30 -3.43 -4.57
C ASN A 604 -16.23 -3.19 -6.08
N ARG A 605 -15.74 -2.02 -6.52
CA ARG A 605 -15.52 -1.71 -7.93
C ARG A 605 -14.38 -2.54 -8.51
N GLN A 606 -13.30 -2.74 -7.77
CA GLN A 606 -12.20 -3.60 -8.21
C GLN A 606 -12.65 -5.05 -8.39
N THR A 607 -13.42 -5.59 -7.45
CA THR A 607 -13.97 -6.95 -7.54
C THR A 607 -14.87 -7.11 -8.77
N SER A 608 -15.81 -6.17 -8.99
CA SER A 608 -16.67 -6.15 -10.19
C SER A 608 -15.86 -6.14 -11.49
N HIS A 609 -14.80 -5.32 -11.53
CA HIS A 609 -13.98 -5.18 -12.71
C HIS A 609 -13.15 -6.43 -13.01
N LEU A 610 -12.59 -7.08 -11.98
CA LEU A 610 -11.84 -8.33 -12.14
C LEU A 610 -12.75 -9.48 -12.60
N ILE A 611 -13.96 -9.61 -12.04
CA ILE A 611 -14.93 -10.62 -12.47
C ILE A 611 -15.34 -10.37 -13.93
N SER A 612 -15.63 -9.12 -14.30
CA SER A 612 -15.98 -8.75 -15.68
C SER A 612 -14.84 -9.08 -16.65
N ARG A 613 -13.61 -8.72 -16.29
CA ARG A 613 -12.42 -9.03 -17.08
C ARG A 613 -12.18 -10.54 -17.21
N PHE A 614 -12.41 -11.32 -16.16
CA PHE A 614 -12.33 -12.78 -16.24
C PHE A 614 -13.29 -13.33 -17.29
N VAL A 615 -14.56 -12.92 -17.23
CA VAL A 615 -15.58 -13.37 -18.20
C VAL A 615 -15.23 -12.94 -19.63
N GLU A 616 -14.65 -11.75 -19.84
CA GLU A 616 -14.17 -11.30 -21.17
C GLU A 616 -13.04 -12.16 -21.72
N MET A 617 -12.18 -12.68 -20.85
CA MET A 617 -10.97 -13.40 -21.23
C MET A 617 -11.22 -14.88 -21.54
N VAL A 618 -12.36 -15.46 -21.12
CA VAL A 618 -12.68 -16.86 -21.41
C VAL A 618 -12.99 -17.03 -22.89
N ASP A 619 -12.31 -17.99 -23.55
CA ASP A 619 -12.63 -18.39 -24.93
C ASP A 619 -12.52 -19.91 -25.10
N TYR A 620 -13.67 -20.59 -25.21
CA TYR A 620 -13.76 -22.02 -25.52
C TYR A 620 -13.46 -22.36 -27.00
N GLY A 621 -13.07 -21.38 -27.83
CA GLY A 621 -12.65 -21.60 -29.20
C GLY A 621 -13.76 -22.15 -30.10
N THR A 622 -13.64 -23.40 -30.54
CA THR A 622 -14.63 -24.04 -31.44
C THR A 622 -15.88 -24.52 -30.71
N GLU A 623 -15.84 -24.72 -29.39
CA GLU A 623 -16.96 -25.19 -28.56
C GLU A 623 -17.92 -24.03 -28.23
N ARG A 624 -18.56 -23.47 -29.26
CA ARG A 624 -19.39 -22.25 -29.13
C ARG A 624 -20.60 -22.42 -28.20
N GLU A 625 -21.23 -23.60 -28.20
CA GLU A 625 -22.38 -23.90 -27.32
C GLU A 625 -21.97 -23.91 -25.85
N ARG A 626 -20.79 -24.46 -25.55
CA ARG A 626 -20.22 -24.45 -24.20
C ARG A 626 -19.90 -23.03 -23.73
N HIS A 627 -19.39 -22.19 -24.62
CA HIS A 627 -19.18 -20.78 -24.32
C HIS A 627 -20.51 -20.09 -23.98
N LEU A 628 -21.57 -20.30 -24.77
CA LEU A 628 -22.88 -19.70 -24.49
C LEU A 628 -23.47 -20.18 -23.15
N LEU A 629 -23.31 -21.47 -22.81
CA LEU A 629 -23.70 -22.01 -21.51
C LEU A 629 -22.95 -21.32 -20.36
N PHE A 630 -21.64 -21.14 -20.51
CA PHE A 630 -20.83 -20.39 -19.53
C PHE A 630 -21.33 -18.95 -19.35
N LEU A 631 -21.68 -18.24 -20.42
CA LEU A 631 -22.26 -16.88 -20.30
C LEU A 631 -23.61 -16.89 -19.57
N ALA A 632 -24.42 -17.94 -19.77
CA ALA A 632 -25.67 -18.12 -19.04
C ALA A 632 -25.43 -18.39 -17.54
N GLU A 633 -24.48 -19.25 -17.20
CA GLU A 633 -24.07 -19.50 -15.81
C GLU A 633 -23.55 -18.20 -15.14
N CYS A 634 -22.74 -17.41 -15.84
CA CYS A 634 -22.27 -16.11 -15.34
C CYS A 634 -23.42 -15.11 -15.11
N ARG A 635 -24.42 -15.07 -16.00
CA ARG A 635 -25.59 -14.20 -15.85
C ARG A 635 -26.37 -14.54 -14.57
N ASP A 636 -26.52 -15.83 -14.29
CA ASP A 636 -27.28 -16.31 -13.14
C ASP A 636 -26.49 -16.12 -11.83
N ALA A 637 -25.18 -16.41 -11.83
CA ALA A 637 -24.32 -16.29 -10.67
C ALA A 637 -24.04 -14.83 -10.24
N PHE A 638 -23.85 -13.92 -11.19
CA PHE A 638 -23.34 -12.56 -10.94
C PHE A 638 -24.37 -11.46 -11.24
N ASN A 639 -25.63 -11.69 -10.88
CA ASN A 639 -26.77 -10.85 -11.26
C ASN A 639 -26.71 -9.38 -10.78
N GLY A 640 -25.99 -9.11 -9.68
CA GLY A 640 -25.82 -7.79 -9.06
C GLY A 640 -24.74 -6.93 -9.72
N ILE A 641 -23.91 -7.49 -10.59
CA ILE A 641 -22.88 -6.73 -11.31
C ILE A 641 -23.47 -6.14 -12.59
N HIS A 642 -23.75 -4.84 -12.59
CA HIS A 642 -24.37 -4.18 -13.74
C HIS A 642 -23.44 -4.08 -14.94
N GLU A 643 -22.14 -3.82 -14.74
CA GLU A 643 -21.14 -3.73 -15.82
C GLU A 643 -20.96 -5.06 -16.55
N LEU A 644 -21.02 -6.18 -15.82
CA LEU A 644 -20.87 -7.51 -16.38
C LEU A 644 -21.97 -7.84 -17.40
N LYS A 645 -23.18 -7.33 -17.23
CA LYS A 645 -24.29 -7.58 -18.17
C LYS A 645 -23.98 -7.05 -19.57
N GLU A 646 -23.30 -5.91 -19.66
CA GLU A 646 -22.85 -5.32 -20.92
C GLU A 646 -21.80 -6.23 -21.59
N THR A 647 -20.83 -6.70 -20.81
CA THR A 647 -19.83 -7.68 -21.23
C THR A 647 -20.47 -8.97 -21.75
N LEU A 648 -21.44 -9.55 -21.03
CA LEU A 648 -22.13 -10.78 -21.42
C LEU A 648 -22.84 -10.66 -22.77
N VAL A 649 -23.56 -9.56 -22.99
CA VAL A 649 -24.25 -9.29 -24.26
C VAL A 649 -23.27 -9.15 -25.40
N ARG A 650 -22.18 -8.38 -25.23
CA ARG A 650 -21.15 -8.21 -26.27
C ARG A 650 -20.41 -9.50 -26.58
N SER A 651 -20.13 -10.34 -25.58
CA SER A 651 -19.54 -11.66 -25.78
C SER A 651 -20.49 -12.58 -26.56
N SER A 652 -21.79 -12.59 -26.23
CA SER A 652 -22.81 -13.34 -26.98
C SER A 652 -22.90 -12.86 -28.44
N ASN A 653 -22.95 -11.55 -28.68
CA ASN A 653 -22.97 -10.96 -30.01
C ASN A 653 -21.71 -11.31 -30.82
N THR A 654 -20.54 -11.32 -30.16
CA THR A 654 -19.27 -11.74 -30.78
C THR A 654 -19.30 -13.22 -31.15
N LEU A 655 -19.85 -14.09 -30.32
CA LEU A 655 -20.04 -15.51 -30.62
C LEU A 655 -20.95 -15.72 -31.84
N ALA A 656 -22.06 -14.98 -31.91
CA ALA A 656 -22.97 -15.00 -33.05
C ALA A 656 -22.24 -14.58 -34.35
N VAL A 657 -21.48 -13.49 -34.33
CA VAL A 657 -20.70 -13.03 -35.49
C VAL A 657 -19.62 -14.06 -35.89
N LYS A 658 -18.90 -14.64 -34.91
CA LYS A 658 -17.92 -15.72 -35.16
C LYS A 658 -18.60 -16.95 -35.80
N ALA A 659 -19.83 -17.28 -35.39
CA ALA A 659 -20.60 -18.39 -35.96
C ALA A 659 -21.05 -18.09 -37.39
N LEU A 660 -21.52 -16.87 -37.68
CA LEU A 660 -21.90 -16.44 -39.03
C LEU A 660 -20.72 -16.47 -40.00
N LYS A 661 -19.54 -15.99 -39.57
CA LYS A 661 -18.31 -16.03 -40.38
C LYS A 661 -17.83 -17.45 -40.70
N ALA A 662 -18.12 -18.43 -39.84
CA ALA A 662 -17.79 -19.83 -40.07
C ALA A 662 -18.73 -20.53 -41.07
N GLY A 663 -19.78 -19.85 -41.54
CA GLY A 663 -20.74 -20.30 -42.55
C GLY A 663 -22.17 -20.48 -42.02
N ASN A 664 -23.16 -20.47 -42.93
CA ASN A 664 -24.61 -20.47 -42.62
C ASN A 664 -25.16 -21.74 -41.91
N LYS A 665 -24.32 -22.69 -41.50
CA LYS A 665 -24.76 -23.93 -40.82
C LYS A 665 -25.16 -23.74 -39.35
N HIS A 666 -24.99 -22.54 -38.79
CA HIS A 666 -25.17 -22.26 -37.36
C HIS A 666 -26.31 -21.28 -37.05
N ILE A 667 -27.31 -21.13 -37.94
CA ILE A 667 -28.39 -20.14 -37.73
C ILE A 667 -29.17 -20.36 -36.42
N ASN A 668 -29.39 -21.62 -36.00
CA ASN A 668 -30.06 -21.92 -34.74
C ASN A 668 -29.23 -21.47 -33.53
N PHE A 669 -27.91 -21.64 -33.58
CA PHE A 669 -27.01 -21.16 -32.54
C PHE A 669 -26.99 -19.63 -32.47
N VAL A 670 -27.00 -18.95 -33.63
CA VAL A 670 -27.13 -17.49 -33.71
C VAL A 670 -28.43 -17.02 -33.06
N LYS A 671 -29.55 -17.70 -33.33
CA LYS A 671 -30.83 -17.42 -32.64
C LYS A 671 -30.72 -17.60 -31.13
N SER A 672 -30.02 -18.63 -30.64
CA SER A 672 -29.78 -18.82 -29.20
C SER A 672 -28.95 -17.69 -28.59
N CYS A 673 -27.89 -17.22 -29.26
CA CYS A 673 -27.11 -16.06 -28.83
C CYS A 673 -27.96 -14.78 -28.77
N LEU A 674 -28.78 -14.54 -29.78
CA LEU A 674 -29.67 -13.38 -29.83
C LEU A 674 -30.73 -13.45 -28.73
N ALA A 675 -31.36 -14.62 -28.52
CA ALA A 675 -32.33 -14.81 -27.45
C ALA A 675 -31.71 -14.57 -26.06
N PHE A 676 -30.46 -15.01 -25.84
CA PHE A 676 -29.71 -14.70 -24.63
C PHE A 676 -29.48 -13.19 -24.44
N SER A 677 -29.09 -12.49 -25.51
CA SER A 677 -28.92 -11.03 -25.49
C SER A 677 -30.26 -10.32 -25.21
N GLU A 678 -31.34 -10.71 -25.90
CA GLU A 678 -32.70 -10.16 -25.77
C GLU A 678 -33.25 -10.26 -24.33
N VAL A 679 -32.97 -11.36 -23.61
CA VAL A 679 -33.39 -11.50 -22.20
C VAL A 679 -32.44 -10.83 -21.20
N THR A 680 -31.24 -10.45 -21.63
CA THR A 680 -30.21 -9.85 -20.74
C THR A 680 -30.24 -8.33 -20.79
N ILE A 681 -30.41 -7.73 -21.97
CA ILE A 681 -30.43 -6.27 -22.17
C ILE A 681 -31.46 -5.53 -21.28
N PRO A 682 -32.71 -6.03 -21.08
CA PRO A 682 -33.67 -5.37 -20.18
C PRO A 682 -33.19 -5.20 -18.74
N SER A 683 -32.22 -6.00 -18.31
CA SER A 683 -31.67 -5.97 -16.94
C SER A 683 -30.52 -4.97 -16.74
N VAL A 684 -30.12 -4.26 -17.81
CA VAL A 684 -29.15 -3.15 -17.79
C VAL A 684 -29.86 -1.86 -17.35
N THR A 685 -29.34 -1.19 -16.32
CA THR A 685 -30.00 -0.04 -15.68
C THR A 685 -29.74 1.29 -16.35
N ILE A 686 -28.62 1.43 -17.08
CA ILE A 686 -28.23 2.67 -17.75
C ILE A 686 -28.88 2.73 -19.14
N PRO A 687 -29.81 3.67 -19.41
CA PRO A 687 -30.58 3.69 -20.67
C PRO A 687 -29.71 3.85 -21.91
N THR A 688 -28.64 4.67 -21.84
CA THR A 688 -27.73 4.90 -22.96
C THR A 688 -26.98 3.64 -23.38
N LYS A 689 -26.55 2.83 -22.42
CA LYS A 689 -25.91 1.55 -22.65
C LYS A 689 -26.92 0.52 -23.17
N GLN A 690 -28.11 0.48 -22.57
CA GLN A 690 -29.19 -0.40 -22.98
C GLN A 690 -29.56 -0.17 -24.46
N LEU A 691 -29.73 1.09 -24.87
CA LEU A 691 -29.99 1.48 -26.26
C LEU A 691 -28.89 1.00 -27.20
N ASN A 692 -27.62 1.26 -26.88
CA ASN A 692 -26.50 0.82 -27.71
C ASN A 692 -26.44 -0.72 -27.83
N LEU A 693 -26.71 -1.45 -26.75
CA LEU A 693 -26.72 -2.91 -26.77
C LEU A 693 -27.86 -3.47 -27.63
N TYR A 694 -29.06 -2.86 -27.60
CA TYR A 694 -30.14 -3.23 -28.52
C TYR A 694 -29.72 -3.02 -29.98
N LEU A 695 -29.10 -1.88 -30.31
CA LEU A 695 -28.62 -1.59 -31.67
C LEU A 695 -27.52 -2.55 -32.12
N GLU A 696 -26.50 -2.78 -31.29
CA GLU A 696 -25.42 -3.75 -31.56
C GLU A 696 -25.99 -5.16 -31.81
N THR A 697 -26.98 -5.57 -31.03
CA THR A 697 -27.63 -6.89 -31.18
C THR A 697 -28.50 -6.95 -32.43
N ALA A 698 -29.21 -5.87 -32.77
CA ALA A 698 -30.02 -5.77 -33.99
C ALA A 698 -29.14 -5.82 -35.25
N GLU A 699 -27.98 -5.15 -35.24
CA GLU A 699 -26.99 -5.22 -36.32
C GLU A 699 -26.52 -6.68 -36.55
N VAL A 700 -26.27 -7.43 -35.48
CA VAL A 700 -25.90 -8.86 -35.56
C VAL A 700 -27.06 -9.72 -36.07
N ALA A 701 -28.30 -9.45 -35.65
CA ALA A 701 -29.48 -10.14 -36.14
C ALA A 701 -29.67 -9.91 -37.65
N LEU A 702 -29.49 -8.68 -38.13
CA LEU A 702 -29.57 -8.33 -39.55
C LEU A 702 -28.44 -9.02 -40.34
N LEU A 703 -27.21 -9.04 -39.82
CA LEU A 703 -26.10 -9.79 -40.45
C LEU A 703 -26.45 -11.28 -40.63
N GLY A 704 -27.19 -11.86 -39.68
CA GLY A 704 -27.65 -13.25 -39.74
C GLY A 704 -28.88 -13.51 -40.62
N GLY A 705 -29.48 -12.52 -41.26
CA GLY A 705 -30.73 -12.70 -42.02
C GLY A 705 -32.00 -12.79 -41.16
N LEU A 706 -31.91 -12.46 -39.86
CA LEU A 706 -33.00 -12.63 -38.90
C LEU A 706 -33.79 -11.33 -38.73
N ILE A 707 -34.52 -10.96 -39.78
CA ILE A 707 -35.25 -9.68 -39.87
C ILE A 707 -36.22 -9.48 -38.70
N SER A 708 -36.97 -10.52 -38.30
CA SER A 708 -37.94 -10.41 -37.19
C SER A 708 -37.29 -10.09 -35.85
N HIS A 709 -36.11 -10.65 -35.57
CA HIS A 709 -35.34 -10.34 -34.36
C HIS A 709 -34.79 -8.91 -34.42
N SER A 710 -34.27 -8.50 -35.58
CA SER A 710 -33.80 -7.13 -35.79
C SER A 710 -34.92 -6.10 -35.58
N ASP A 711 -36.11 -6.37 -36.12
CA ASP A 711 -37.29 -5.51 -35.98
C ASP A 711 -37.72 -5.38 -34.51
N GLY A 712 -37.84 -6.52 -33.80
CA GLY A 712 -38.17 -6.54 -32.37
C GLY A 712 -37.15 -5.79 -31.50
N LEU A 713 -35.86 -5.99 -31.74
CA LEU A 713 -34.78 -5.30 -31.02
C LEU A 713 -34.77 -3.79 -31.29
N VAL A 714 -35.06 -3.37 -32.52
CA VAL A 714 -35.20 -1.95 -32.88
C VAL A 714 -36.42 -1.33 -32.18
N MET A 715 -37.56 -2.04 -32.13
CA MET A 715 -38.72 -1.56 -31.39
C MET A 715 -38.42 -1.42 -29.89
N SER A 716 -37.75 -2.39 -29.28
CA SER A 716 -37.29 -2.28 -27.87
C SER A 716 -36.29 -1.14 -27.66
N ALA A 717 -35.44 -0.85 -28.64
CA ALA A 717 -34.56 0.32 -28.61
C ALA A 717 -35.36 1.63 -28.60
N VAL A 718 -36.46 1.71 -29.35
CA VAL A 718 -37.35 2.88 -29.36
C VAL A 718 -38.15 3.00 -28.06
N GLU A 719 -38.69 1.90 -27.54
CA GLU A 719 -39.36 1.88 -26.22
C GLU A 719 -38.42 2.32 -25.09
N CYS A 720 -37.12 2.00 -25.18
CA CYS A 720 -36.11 2.49 -24.24
C CYS A 720 -36.01 4.02 -24.25
N LEU A 721 -36.15 4.67 -25.41
CA LEU A 721 -36.13 6.14 -25.54
C LEU A 721 -37.33 6.81 -24.86
N GLU A 722 -38.52 6.20 -24.93
CA GLU A 722 -39.76 6.73 -24.34
C GLU A 722 -39.74 6.67 -22.81
N ASN A 723 -39.02 5.72 -22.23
CA ASN A 723 -38.97 5.46 -20.79
C ASN A 723 -37.86 6.23 -20.04
N VAL A 724 -37.06 7.06 -20.73
CA VAL A 724 -36.01 7.88 -20.11
C VAL A 724 -36.64 9.01 -19.30
N THR A 725 -36.74 8.82 -17.98
CA THR A 725 -37.11 9.90 -17.06
C THR A 725 -35.89 10.78 -16.77
N PRO A 726 -36.05 12.12 -16.75
CA PRO A 726 -35.01 13.02 -16.27
C PRO A 726 -34.87 12.83 -14.76
N THR A 727 -34.10 11.82 -14.37
CA THR A 727 -33.59 11.73 -13.01
C THR A 727 -32.58 12.86 -12.82
N ASP A 728 -32.50 13.39 -11.59
CA ASP A 728 -31.76 14.58 -11.12
C ASP A 728 -30.22 14.55 -11.37
N GLY A 729 -29.74 13.65 -12.23
CA GLY A 729 -28.33 13.40 -12.51
C GLY A 729 -27.98 13.02 -13.96
N LEU A 730 -28.88 13.12 -14.95
CA LEU A 730 -28.49 12.95 -16.36
C LEU A 730 -27.57 14.11 -16.75
N LYS A 731 -26.26 13.86 -16.78
CA LYS A 731 -25.26 14.87 -17.16
C LYS A 731 -25.46 15.20 -18.65
N SER A 732 -25.14 16.43 -19.07
CA SER A 732 -25.17 16.85 -20.48
C SER A 732 -24.50 15.85 -21.44
N VAL A 733 -23.46 15.14 -20.96
CA VAL A 733 -22.71 14.12 -21.71
C VAL A 733 -23.57 12.89 -22.05
N ASP A 734 -24.46 12.46 -21.16
CA ASP A 734 -25.32 11.29 -21.39
C ASP A 734 -26.40 11.60 -22.43
N ALA A 735 -26.85 12.85 -22.50
CA ALA A 735 -27.85 13.30 -23.47
C ALA A 735 -27.28 13.41 -24.90
N ASP A 736 -26.04 13.88 -25.07
CA ASP A 736 -25.33 13.85 -26.36
C ASP A 736 -25.07 12.40 -26.83
N ASN A 737 -24.70 11.50 -25.91
CA ASN A 737 -24.52 10.07 -26.22
C ASN A 737 -25.83 9.41 -26.69
N MET A 738 -26.97 9.76 -26.07
CA MET A 738 -28.28 9.30 -26.54
C MET A 738 -28.61 9.82 -27.94
N ALA A 739 -28.43 11.11 -28.20
CA ALA A 739 -28.66 11.67 -29.53
C ALA A 739 -27.78 10.99 -30.58
N SER A 740 -26.51 10.70 -30.26
CA SER A 740 -25.63 9.93 -31.15
C SER A 740 -26.13 8.51 -31.41
N ALA A 741 -26.67 7.83 -30.41
CA ALA A 741 -27.24 6.49 -30.56
C ALA A 741 -28.52 6.52 -31.42
N VAL A 742 -29.36 7.54 -31.29
CA VAL A 742 -30.54 7.73 -32.16
C VAL A 742 -30.12 8.04 -33.61
N CYS A 743 -29.07 8.84 -33.81
CA CYS A 743 -28.51 9.05 -35.15
C CYS A 743 -27.95 7.74 -35.76
N ARG A 744 -27.32 6.89 -34.95
CA ARG A 744 -26.90 5.54 -35.37
C ARG A 744 -28.10 4.68 -35.74
N LEU A 745 -29.17 4.70 -34.95
CA LEU A 745 -30.42 4.02 -35.26
C LEU A 745 -31.00 4.50 -36.60
N CYS A 746 -31.07 5.82 -36.84
CA CYS A 746 -31.51 6.36 -38.12
C CYS A 746 -30.65 5.86 -39.28
N SER A 747 -29.33 5.80 -39.09
CA SER A 747 -28.41 5.27 -40.11
C SER A 747 -28.63 3.77 -40.35
N PHE A 748 -28.90 3.00 -39.29
CA PHE A 748 -29.17 1.57 -39.36
C PHE A 748 -30.48 1.27 -40.11
N LEU A 749 -31.53 2.08 -39.92
CA LEU A 749 -32.84 1.94 -40.59
C LEU A 749 -32.79 2.02 -42.12
N VAL A 750 -31.72 2.57 -42.70
CA VAL A 750 -31.50 2.51 -44.15
C VAL A 750 -31.41 1.05 -44.64
N MET A 751 -30.82 0.16 -43.84
CA MET A 751 -30.64 -1.26 -44.19
C MET A 751 -31.77 -2.17 -43.73
N VAL A 752 -32.57 -1.73 -42.75
CA VAL A 752 -33.66 -2.55 -42.19
C VAL A 752 -34.84 -2.54 -43.17
N PRO A 753 -35.29 -3.71 -43.67
CA PRO A 753 -36.42 -3.77 -44.58
C PRO A 753 -37.71 -3.36 -43.85
N GLY A 754 -38.49 -2.48 -44.46
CA GLY A 754 -39.76 -2.02 -43.91
C GLY A 754 -40.83 -3.12 -43.91
N ASN A 755 -41.71 -3.11 -42.92
CA ASN A 755 -42.85 -4.03 -42.86
C ASN A 755 -43.93 -3.59 -43.89
N PRO A 756 -44.26 -4.42 -44.90
CA PRO A 756 -45.24 -4.06 -45.93
C PRO A 756 -46.68 -4.00 -45.41
N GLU A 757 -47.00 -4.66 -44.29
CA GLU A 757 -48.35 -4.70 -43.71
C GLU A 757 -48.64 -3.53 -42.77
N LYS A 758 -47.63 -3.11 -41.99
CA LYS A 758 -47.75 -2.01 -41.02
C LYS A 758 -47.25 -0.66 -41.53
N GLY A 759 -46.52 -0.67 -42.64
CA GLY A 759 -45.89 0.50 -43.25
C GLY A 759 -44.46 0.73 -42.72
N MET A 760 -43.53 1.01 -43.64
CA MET A 760 -42.10 1.19 -43.34
C MET A 760 -41.82 2.26 -42.27
N LEU A 761 -42.66 3.31 -42.26
CA LEU A 761 -42.48 4.45 -41.38
C LEU A 761 -42.93 4.21 -39.93
N GLU A 762 -43.39 3.01 -39.54
CA GLU A 762 -43.82 2.73 -38.15
C GLU A 762 -42.71 3.01 -37.13
N ILE A 763 -41.51 2.48 -37.34
CA ILE A 763 -40.37 2.72 -36.44
C ILE A 763 -40.00 4.21 -36.43
N LEU A 764 -40.02 4.85 -37.60
CA LEU A 764 -39.74 6.28 -37.74
C LEU A 764 -40.76 7.15 -37.01
N LYS A 765 -42.04 6.78 -37.07
CA LYS A 765 -43.14 7.42 -36.34
C LYS A 765 -42.90 7.32 -34.84
N SER A 766 -42.50 6.15 -34.35
CA SER A 766 -42.20 5.93 -32.93
C SER A 766 -40.94 6.69 -32.47
N ILE A 767 -39.87 6.74 -33.28
CA ILE A 767 -38.68 7.56 -32.96
C ILE A 767 -39.07 9.04 -32.89
N PHE A 768 -39.86 9.51 -33.86
CA PHE A 768 -40.32 10.89 -33.91
C PHE A 768 -41.22 11.24 -32.71
N SER A 769 -42.17 10.37 -32.36
CA SER A 769 -43.03 10.58 -31.19
C SER A 769 -42.23 10.59 -29.90
N ALA A 770 -41.31 9.63 -29.71
CA ALA A 770 -40.42 9.57 -28.54
C ALA A 770 -39.55 10.83 -28.44
N THR A 771 -39.00 11.30 -29.56
CA THR A 771 -38.18 12.52 -29.60
C THR A 771 -38.98 13.77 -29.23
N CYS A 772 -40.22 13.86 -29.69
CA CYS A 772 -41.08 15.03 -29.43
C CYS A 772 -41.72 15.02 -28.03
N SER A 773 -41.99 13.84 -27.47
CA SER A 773 -42.60 13.68 -26.14
C SER A 773 -41.57 13.67 -25.00
N SER A 774 -40.30 13.39 -25.30
CA SER A 774 -39.25 13.27 -24.29
C SER A 774 -38.89 14.60 -23.62
N SER A 775 -38.83 14.60 -22.29
CA SER A 775 -38.42 15.76 -21.48
C SER A 775 -36.90 15.96 -21.42
N TRP A 776 -36.11 14.93 -21.79
CA TRP A 776 -34.64 14.98 -21.79
C TRP A 776 -34.05 15.58 -23.07
N ALA A 777 -34.80 15.62 -24.17
CA ALA A 777 -34.35 16.17 -25.45
C ALA A 777 -34.38 17.70 -25.42
N MET A 778 -33.32 18.31 -24.88
CA MET A 778 -33.09 19.75 -25.01
C MET A 778 -33.20 20.18 -26.49
N PRO A 779 -33.63 21.42 -26.82
CA PRO A 779 -33.88 21.86 -28.20
C PRO A 779 -32.73 21.56 -29.17
N ARG A 780 -31.48 21.74 -28.72
CA ARG A 780 -30.27 21.39 -29.49
C ARG A 780 -30.17 19.90 -29.85
N LEU A 781 -30.52 19.00 -28.94
CA LEU A 781 -30.48 17.54 -29.17
C LEU A 781 -31.67 17.10 -30.03
N LYS A 782 -32.85 17.65 -29.77
CA LYS A 782 -34.05 17.45 -30.60
C LYS A 782 -33.76 17.82 -32.06
N MET A 783 -33.09 18.96 -32.29
CA MET A 783 -32.66 19.41 -33.62
C MET A 783 -31.74 18.39 -34.31
N LYS A 784 -30.69 17.90 -33.63
CA LYS A 784 -29.78 16.88 -34.20
C LYS A 784 -30.53 15.62 -34.63
N ILE A 785 -31.45 15.13 -33.81
CA ILE A 785 -32.26 13.94 -34.10
C ILE A 785 -33.20 14.20 -35.28
N LEU A 786 -33.91 15.34 -35.30
CA LEU A 786 -34.80 15.71 -36.40
C LEU A 786 -34.03 15.87 -37.73
N CYS A 787 -32.82 16.43 -37.72
CA CYS A 787 -31.95 16.49 -38.89
C CYS A 787 -31.51 15.09 -39.38
N ALA A 788 -31.23 14.16 -38.45
CA ALA A 788 -30.95 12.77 -38.79
C ALA A 788 -32.18 12.08 -39.43
N ILE A 789 -33.39 12.36 -38.93
CA ILE A 789 -34.65 11.86 -39.52
C ILE A 789 -34.85 12.43 -40.93
N ILE A 790 -34.64 13.73 -41.15
CA ILE A 790 -34.71 14.36 -42.49
C ILE A 790 -33.71 13.71 -43.44
N SER A 791 -32.48 13.48 -42.98
CA SER A 791 -31.43 12.82 -43.77
C SER A 791 -31.80 11.38 -44.12
N LEU A 792 -32.41 10.64 -43.18
CA LEU A 792 -32.92 9.29 -43.41
C LEU A 792 -34.06 9.27 -44.44
N LEU A 793 -35.07 10.14 -44.29
CA LEU A 793 -36.18 10.26 -45.24
C LEU A 793 -35.68 10.60 -46.66
N SER A 794 -34.73 11.53 -46.75
CA SER A 794 -34.06 11.88 -48.02
C SER A 794 -33.32 10.69 -48.61
N THR A 795 -32.64 9.90 -47.79
CA THR A 795 -31.89 8.71 -48.23
C THR A 795 -32.83 7.60 -48.71
N LEU A 796 -33.94 7.35 -48.01
CA LEU A 796 -34.94 6.36 -48.38
C LEU A 796 -35.73 6.74 -49.64
N SER A 797 -35.77 8.02 -50.00
CA SER A 797 -36.41 8.50 -51.24
C SER A 797 -35.57 8.22 -52.50
N GLN A 798 -34.29 7.86 -52.36
CA GLN A 798 -33.39 7.64 -53.48
C GLN A 798 -33.69 6.32 -54.19
N ASP A 799 -33.49 6.30 -55.51
CA ASP A 799 -33.74 5.10 -56.31
C ASP A 799 -32.69 4.00 -56.04
N ASN A 800 -31.51 4.36 -55.53
CA ASN A 800 -30.48 3.44 -55.03
C ASN A 800 -30.03 3.89 -53.63
N LEU A 801 -30.00 2.96 -52.67
CA LEU A 801 -29.52 3.25 -51.31
C LEU A 801 -27.97 3.30 -51.24
N PRO A 802 -27.39 4.14 -50.35
CA PRO A 802 -25.94 4.32 -50.26
C PRO A 802 -25.18 3.10 -49.71
N TYR A 803 -25.86 2.25 -48.94
CA TYR A 803 -25.31 1.00 -48.41
C TYR A 803 -26.44 -0.01 -48.17
N ARG A 804 -26.09 -1.30 -48.23
CA ARG A 804 -27.02 -2.43 -48.11
C ARG A 804 -26.54 -3.42 -47.05
N SER A 805 -27.45 -4.26 -46.59
CA SER A 805 -27.13 -5.41 -45.77
C SER A 805 -26.05 -6.29 -46.43
N ALA A 806 -25.10 -6.77 -45.63
CA ALA A 806 -24.07 -7.70 -46.10
C ALA A 806 -24.63 -9.09 -46.46
N ASN A 807 -25.80 -9.44 -45.92
CA ASN A 807 -26.50 -10.67 -46.28
C ASN A 807 -27.32 -10.44 -47.57
N PRO A 808 -27.01 -11.14 -48.67
CA PRO A 808 -27.68 -10.94 -49.96
C PRO A 808 -29.14 -11.39 -49.97
N GLU A 809 -29.59 -12.16 -48.97
CA GLU A 809 -30.99 -12.60 -48.84
C GLU A 809 -31.91 -11.46 -48.36
N ILE A 810 -31.35 -10.38 -47.81
CA ILE A 810 -32.12 -9.22 -47.34
C ILE A 810 -32.29 -8.22 -48.47
N ILE A 811 -33.54 -8.02 -48.87
CA ILE A 811 -33.91 -7.06 -49.91
C ILE A 811 -34.01 -5.66 -49.30
N GLY A 812 -33.33 -4.69 -49.92
CA GLY A 812 -33.36 -3.28 -49.49
C GLY A 812 -34.67 -2.57 -49.81
N ASN A 813 -34.91 -1.45 -49.13
CA ASN A 813 -36.14 -0.66 -49.30
C ASN A 813 -36.26 -0.02 -50.69
N ASP A 814 -35.13 0.26 -51.36
CA ASP A 814 -35.08 0.71 -52.76
C ASP A 814 -35.72 -0.30 -53.73
N LEU A 815 -35.61 -1.59 -53.42
CA LEU A 815 -36.18 -2.67 -54.23
C LEU A 815 -37.58 -3.07 -53.74
N LEU A 816 -37.82 -3.11 -52.43
CA LEU A 816 -39.11 -3.50 -51.85
C LEU A 816 -40.24 -2.54 -52.23
N PHE A 817 -39.97 -1.22 -52.22
CA PHE A 817 -40.96 -0.17 -52.50
C PHE A 817 -40.71 0.52 -53.85
N PHE A 818 -39.96 -0.12 -54.74
CA PHE A 818 -39.60 0.44 -56.04
C PHE A 818 -40.86 0.83 -56.85
N GLY A 819 -40.92 2.09 -57.28
CA GLY A 819 -41.99 2.58 -58.16
C GLY A 819 -43.34 2.86 -57.49
N ASP A 820 -43.47 2.70 -56.18
CA ASP A 820 -44.70 3.04 -55.46
C ASP A 820 -44.81 4.56 -55.22
N SER A 821 -45.79 5.20 -55.86
CA SER A 821 -46.05 6.64 -55.68
C SER A 821 -46.58 6.97 -54.29
N SER A 822 -47.27 6.03 -53.63
CA SER A 822 -47.82 6.25 -52.29
C SER A 822 -46.69 6.34 -51.25
N TYR A 823 -45.64 5.54 -51.42
CA TYR A 823 -44.41 5.56 -50.62
C TYR A 823 -43.70 6.91 -50.70
N LYS A 824 -43.43 7.42 -51.91
CA LYS A 824 -42.77 8.73 -52.08
C LYS A 824 -43.61 9.88 -51.50
N ASN A 825 -44.93 9.83 -51.64
CA ASN A 825 -45.83 10.82 -51.05
C ASN A 825 -45.86 10.76 -49.52
N GLU A 826 -45.81 9.56 -48.92
CA GLU A 826 -45.73 9.39 -47.46
C GLU A 826 -44.43 10.00 -46.91
N LEU A 827 -43.28 9.74 -47.56
CA LEU A 827 -41.99 10.34 -47.17
C LEU A 827 -42.00 11.87 -47.22
N VAL A 828 -42.61 12.46 -48.26
CA VAL A 828 -42.74 13.92 -48.39
C VAL A 828 -43.64 14.50 -47.31
N SER A 829 -44.77 13.86 -47.01
CA SER A 829 -45.70 14.27 -45.95
C SER A 829 -45.01 14.27 -44.57
N TRP A 830 -44.26 13.22 -44.25
CA TRP A 830 -43.50 13.16 -43.00
C TRP A 830 -42.38 14.18 -42.93
N THR A 831 -41.69 14.42 -44.04
CA THR A 831 -40.67 15.48 -44.08
C THR A 831 -41.26 16.85 -43.80
N GLN A 832 -42.47 17.15 -44.28
CA GLN A 832 -43.16 18.40 -43.94
C GLN A 832 -43.43 18.52 -42.44
N LEU A 833 -43.86 17.44 -41.81
CA LEU A 833 -44.15 17.40 -40.38
C LEU A 833 -42.88 17.55 -39.53
N VAL A 834 -41.81 16.81 -39.88
CA VAL A 834 -40.51 16.87 -39.18
C VAL A 834 -39.86 18.24 -39.31
N VAL A 835 -39.93 18.87 -40.49
CA VAL A 835 -39.43 20.23 -40.72
C VAL A 835 -40.22 21.26 -39.91
N GLY A 836 -41.54 21.08 -39.75
CA GLY A 836 -42.36 21.93 -38.87
C GLY A 836 -41.85 21.91 -37.42
N GLU A 837 -41.73 20.72 -36.83
CA GLU A 837 -41.18 20.56 -35.47
C GLU A 837 -39.74 21.07 -35.33
N LEU A 838 -38.92 20.92 -36.37
CA LEU A 838 -37.54 21.41 -36.38
C LEU A 838 -37.50 22.93 -36.20
N VAL A 839 -38.36 23.66 -36.92
CA VAL A 839 -38.45 25.13 -36.81
C VAL A 839 -38.96 25.53 -35.44
N GLU A 840 -40.00 24.88 -34.92
CA GLU A 840 -40.53 25.15 -33.58
C GLU A 840 -39.48 24.91 -32.49
N ALA A 841 -38.69 23.83 -32.59
CA ALA A 841 -37.61 23.55 -31.65
C ALA A 841 -36.51 24.64 -31.66
N ILE A 842 -36.18 25.18 -32.83
CA ILE A 842 -35.19 26.27 -32.96
C ILE A 842 -35.71 27.55 -32.29
N GLU A 843 -36.99 27.87 -32.46
CA GLU A 843 -37.61 29.06 -31.85
C GLU A 843 -37.67 28.99 -30.32
N GLN A 844 -37.78 27.78 -29.76
CA GLN A 844 -37.81 27.50 -28.33
C GLN A 844 -36.41 27.56 -27.65
N GLU A 845 -35.30 27.55 -28.40
CA GLU A 845 -33.94 27.60 -27.83
C GLU A 845 -33.62 28.96 -27.20
N THR A 846 -33.35 29.02 -25.90
CA THR A 846 -33.19 30.29 -25.17
C THR A 846 -31.86 31.00 -25.43
N SER A 847 -30.78 30.27 -25.74
CA SER A 847 -29.46 30.85 -25.98
C SER A 847 -29.35 31.40 -27.40
N GLN A 848 -29.07 32.70 -27.55
CA GLN A 848 -28.95 33.34 -28.88
C GLN A 848 -27.87 32.67 -29.74
N ILE A 849 -26.66 32.48 -29.20
CA ILE A 849 -25.56 31.85 -29.95
C ILE A 849 -25.91 30.41 -30.35
N ALA A 850 -26.52 29.64 -29.43
CA ALA A 850 -26.94 28.27 -29.74
C ALA A 850 -28.02 28.26 -30.82
N ARG A 851 -29.04 29.12 -30.69
CA ARG A 851 -30.15 29.31 -31.65
C ARG A 851 -29.65 29.64 -33.05
N GLY A 852 -28.68 30.54 -33.16
CA GLY A 852 -28.09 30.89 -34.46
C GLY A 852 -27.31 29.74 -35.10
N ASN A 853 -26.51 29.01 -34.31
CA ASN A 853 -25.76 27.85 -34.80
C ASN A 853 -26.68 26.71 -35.26
N ILE A 854 -27.72 26.38 -34.47
CA ILE A 854 -28.67 25.32 -34.84
C ILE A 854 -29.52 25.71 -36.05
N ALA A 855 -29.82 26.99 -36.24
CA ALA A 855 -30.53 27.48 -37.43
C ALA A 855 -29.69 27.31 -38.71
N LEU A 856 -28.38 27.57 -38.64
CA LEU A 856 -27.45 27.29 -39.74
C LEU A 856 -27.34 25.79 -40.05
N GLU A 857 -27.23 24.95 -39.02
CA GLU A 857 -27.13 23.50 -39.19
C GLU A 857 -28.42 22.92 -39.80
N ALA A 858 -29.59 23.36 -39.34
CA ALA A 858 -30.88 23.00 -39.93
C ALA A 858 -31.01 23.46 -41.39
N CYS A 859 -30.57 24.68 -41.71
CA CYS A 859 -30.61 25.21 -43.07
C CYS A 859 -29.72 24.38 -44.03
N ASN A 860 -28.52 24.02 -43.58
CA ASN A 860 -27.63 23.13 -44.33
C ASN A 860 -28.22 21.70 -44.48
N CYS A 861 -28.84 21.17 -43.43
CA CYS A 861 -29.51 19.86 -43.50
C CYS A 861 -30.64 19.86 -44.53
N ILE A 862 -31.56 20.83 -44.44
CA ILE A 862 -32.72 20.95 -45.34
C ILE A 862 -32.29 21.12 -46.80
N SER A 863 -31.32 22.01 -47.07
CA SER A 863 -30.83 22.25 -48.43
C SER A 863 -30.04 21.07 -49.02
N SER A 864 -29.42 20.25 -48.16
CA SER A 864 -28.79 19.01 -48.60
C SER A 864 -29.83 17.92 -48.96
N ALA A 865 -31.00 17.93 -48.31
CA ALA A 865 -32.01 16.89 -48.42
C ALA A 865 -33.10 17.19 -49.48
N LEU A 866 -33.47 18.46 -49.66
CA LEU A 866 -34.58 18.91 -50.51
C LEU A 866 -34.11 19.77 -51.69
N VAL A 867 -34.90 19.80 -52.75
CA VAL A 867 -34.71 20.70 -53.90
C VAL A 867 -35.09 22.13 -53.49
N MET A 868 -34.27 23.11 -53.89
CA MET A 868 -34.50 24.54 -53.63
C MET A 868 -35.65 25.09 -54.49
N ASN A 869 -36.89 24.78 -54.09
CA ASN A 869 -38.10 25.39 -54.65
C ASN A 869 -38.49 26.66 -53.86
N GLU A 870 -39.53 27.38 -54.31
CA GLU A 870 -39.94 28.65 -53.70
C GLU A 870 -40.23 28.52 -52.19
N LYS A 871 -40.87 27.42 -51.76
CA LYS A 871 -41.17 27.17 -50.33
C LYS A 871 -39.92 26.85 -49.52
N VAL A 872 -39.04 25.98 -50.01
CA VAL A 872 -37.78 25.61 -49.32
C VAL A 872 -36.83 26.81 -49.25
N SER A 873 -36.81 27.64 -50.29
CA SER A 873 -36.01 28.88 -50.33
C SER A 873 -36.49 29.90 -49.30
N GLN A 874 -37.81 30.12 -49.19
CA GLN A 874 -38.39 30.99 -48.15
C GLN A 874 -38.08 30.47 -46.74
N LEU A 875 -38.14 29.15 -46.53
CA LEU A 875 -37.80 28.54 -45.25
C LEU A 875 -36.31 28.73 -44.90
N CYS A 876 -35.40 28.48 -45.85
CA CYS A 876 -33.97 28.67 -45.66
C CYS A 876 -33.62 30.13 -45.39
N LEU A 877 -34.26 31.09 -46.09
CA LEU A 877 -34.10 32.52 -45.82
C LEU A 877 -34.52 32.88 -44.40
N ARG A 878 -35.67 32.38 -43.92
CA ARG A 878 -36.13 32.60 -42.54
C ARG A 878 -35.14 32.05 -41.49
N LEU A 879 -34.54 30.88 -41.75
CA LEU A 879 -33.52 30.30 -40.87
C LEU A 879 -32.21 31.12 -40.89
N LEU A 880 -31.80 31.62 -42.06
CA LEU A 880 -30.64 32.51 -42.22
C LEU A 880 -30.85 33.86 -41.52
N GLU A 881 -32.04 34.45 -41.60
CA GLU A 881 -32.41 35.67 -40.88
C GLU A 881 -32.35 35.44 -39.36
N THR A 882 -32.84 34.29 -38.90
CA THR A 882 -32.75 33.88 -37.49
C THR A 882 -31.29 33.75 -37.04
N ALA A 883 -30.43 33.14 -37.87
CA ALA A 883 -29.01 33.03 -37.60
C ALA A 883 -28.29 34.37 -37.60
N GLU A 884 -28.58 35.24 -38.57
CA GLU A 884 -28.00 36.58 -38.71
C GLU A 884 -28.36 37.48 -37.52
N GLY A 885 -29.61 37.42 -37.05
CA GLY A 885 -30.06 38.14 -35.85
C GLY A 885 -29.43 37.65 -34.54
N CYS A 886 -28.92 36.43 -34.50
CA CYS A 886 -28.36 35.80 -33.30
C CYS A 886 -26.81 35.81 -33.24
N LEU A 887 -26.13 35.57 -34.37
CA LEU A 887 -24.66 35.48 -34.45
C LEU A 887 -24.00 36.77 -34.99
N GLY A 888 -24.79 37.62 -35.65
CA GLY A 888 -24.33 38.83 -36.32
C GLY A 888 -23.88 38.60 -37.76
N ALA A 889 -23.98 39.63 -38.59
CA ALA A 889 -23.78 39.55 -40.05
C ALA A 889 -22.34 39.22 -40.52
N LYS A 890 -21.36 39.15 -39.61
CA LYS A 890 -19.94 38.84 -39.91
C LYS A 890 -19.51 37.44 -39.48
N ASP A 891 -20.45 36.57 -39.11
CA ASP A 891 -20.12 35.20 -38.75
C ASP A 891 -19.65 34.39 -39.98
N LYS A 892 -18.52 33.68 -39.84
CA LYS A 892 -17.89 32.94 -40.94
C LYS A 892 -18.73 31.77 -41.43
N TYR A 893 -19.47 31.10 -40.55
CA TYR A 893 -20.31 29.96 -40.92
C TYR A 893 -21.58 30.42 -41.64
N LEU A 894 -22.13 31.57 -41.26
CA LEU A 894 -23.24 32.23 -41.97
C LEU A 894 -22.83 32.61 -43.41
N GLU A 895 -21.67 33.24 -43.60
CA GLU A 895 -21.17 33.59 -44.94
C GLU A 895 -20.95 32.36 -45.82
N ALA A 896 -20.33 31.30 -45.27
CA ALA A 896 -20.11 30.05 -45.99
C ALA A 896 -21.44 29.36 -46.37
N THR A 897 -22.44 29.38 -45.49
CA THR A 897 -23.76 28.80 -45.75
C THR A 897 -24.49 29.59 -46.86
N LYS A 898 -24.46 30.93 -46.83
CA LYS A 898 -25.02 31.78 -47.91
C LYS A 898 -24.36 31.49 -49.26
N GLN A 899 -23.03 31.38 -49.29
CA GLN A 899 -22.28 31.00 -50.51
C GLN A 899 -22.67 29.61 -51.03
N SER A 900 -22.83 28.62 -50.15
CA SER A 900 -23.21 27.25 -50.53
C SER A 900 -24.63 27.17 -51.10
N LEU A 901 -25.53 28.05 -50.68
CA LEU A 901 -26.93 28.09 -51.14
C LEU A 901 -27.10 28.89 -52.44
N GLN A 902 -26.05 29.53 -52.94
CA GLN A 902 -26.09 30.47 -54.07
C GLN A 902 -27.17 31.56 -53.90
N LEU A 903 -27.36 32.00 -52.64
CA LEU A 903 -28.30 33.07 -52.25
C LEU A 903 -27.59 34.42 -52.09
#